data_AF-A0A9D8Y323-F1
#
_entry.id   AF-A0A9D8Y323-F1
#
_cell.length_a   1.000
_cell.length_b   1.000
_cell.length_c   1.000
_cell.angle_alpha   90.00
_cell.angle_beta   90.00
_cell.angle_gamma   90.00
#
_symmetry.space_group_name_H-M   'P 1'
#
loop_
_entity.id
_entity.type
_entity.pdbx_description
1 polymer ?
#
loop_
_entity_poly.entity_id
_entity_poly.type
_entity_poly.pdbx_seq_one_letter_code
_entity_poly.pdbx_strand_id
1 'polypeptide(L)'
;MKDSDKKLGMHRAITRRDLVYGIGAAAFAAPFAAKTGSAVALDGPSANTTSYPPSWTGLRGSNDRAFAAAHAVGRDGRSDFGPVEDEGDIYDLVVVGGGVSGLAAAHFYRQKNPTARILILDNHDDFGGHARRNEFQVDGKTLISHGGSETMVAPSSYSDVVKGLLADLGVDISAFYQAFDQSIYDKHDLKWAIHFTEEKWGANRLIRRVFSGWDKSETDDLLTLEQAVAMVPISKVAQGEFLRLLTIEEDQIPHVAVADKMKFLSSISYNDFLKGHLGVTNTEVLDLLQSFTQDIGLGIEDITAARAITYALMPGWEASGLPPLEGEDEPYIHHFPDGNASIARLLVRALIPGVAAGNTVDDLITARFDYSKLDQADAPVKVRLNSTVVKVAHDGPFQSARAVHAVYMKGDKAYRVKTRHCILACYNSMIPHICKELPEQQREAMAQQVKQPLLYTSVAFKNWRAWKNLGIYGAYVPGAYHNTVRLNFPVSMGDYQFAQSPDEPITATMYRDDPYEHREGLTPHEQFRALRYELLSTPFEDIERSIRTQLQSLLGDGGFDAADDIAGITVNRWAHGYAYWPSPLSDEFPMDEDFDGAYWYSDDERWPHVRARKPFGRIAIANSDAAANAMLQSAIEEAHRAVTELPG
;
A
#
# COMPACT_ATOMS: atom_id res chain seq x y z
N MET A 1 6.90 27.81 19.01
CA MET A 1 7.69 27.16 17.95
C MET A 1 9.14 27.11 18.40
N LYS A 2 9.72 25.92 18.45
CA LYS A 2 11.11 25.71 18.88
C LYS A 2 12.07 26.13 17.76
N ASP A 3 13.33 26.43 18.08
CA ASP A 3 14.30 26.80 17.04
C ASP A 3 14.60 25.65 16.06
N SER A 4 14.47 24.40 16.51
CA SER A 4 14.47 23.21 15.63
C SER A 4 13.37 23.28 14.57
N ASP A 5 12.16 23.71 14.93
CA ASP A 5 11.03 23.82 14.00
C ASP A 5 11.29 24.89 12.93
N LYS A 6 11.98 25.97 13.31
CA LYS A 6 12.38 27.03 12.37
C LYS A 6 13.40 26.50 11.37
N LYS A 7 14.44 25.79 11.85
CA LYS A 7 15.46 25.17 10.99
C LYS A 7 14.87 24.14 10.03
N LEU A 8 13.90 23.36 10.48
CA LEU A 8 13.20 22.41 9.62
C LEU A 8 12.20 23.06 8.66
N GLY A 9 11.89 24.36 8.82
CA GLY A 9 10.92 25.06 7.98
C GLY A 9 9.46 24.70 8.28
N MET A 10 9.13 24.20 9.48
CA MET A 10 7.76 23.83 9.87
C MET A 10 6.76 25.01 9.82
N HIS A 11 7.26 26.24 9.79
CA HIS A 11 6.47 27.47 9.67
C HIS A 11 6.18 27.88 8.22
N ARG A 12 6.89 27.29 7.26
CA ARG A 12 6.73 27.60 5.86
C ARG A 12 5.50 26.86 5.35
N ALA A 13 4.61 27.60 4.71
CA ALA A 13 3.45 26.99 4.08
C ALA A 13 3.94 26.05 2.98
N ILE A 14 3.79 24.75 3.21
CA ILE A 14 3.62 23.81 2.10
C ILE A 14 2.15 23.92 1.72
N THR A 15 1.81 23.86 0.43
CA THR A 15 0.42 23.66 0.04
C THR A 15 -0.10 22.48 0.85
N ARG A 16 -1.13 22.68 1.67
CA ARG A 16 -1.77 21.63 2.47
C ARG A 16 -3.23 21.91 2.53
N ARG A 17 -4.02 20.87 2.34
CA ARG A 17 -5.40 20.90 2.76
C ARG A 17 -5.46 20.41 4.21
N ASP A 18 -5.10 21.29 5.14
CA ASP A 18 -5.37 21.07 6.56
C ASP A 18 -6.87 21.26 6.79
N LEU A 19 -7.66 20.21 6.53
CA LEU A 19 -8.95 20.09 7.19
C LEU A 19 -8.67 19.65 8.62
N VAL A 20 -8.34 20.64 9.46
CA VAL A 20 -8.31 20.48 10.90
C VAL A 20 -9.71 20.04 11.35
N TYR A 21 -9.82 18.77 11.73
CA TYR A 21 -10.95 18.28 12.51
C TYR A 21 -10.40 17.66 13.81
N GLY A 22 -9.96 18.52 14.74
CA GLY A 22 -9.93 18.12 16.16
C GLY A 22 -11.37 17.90 16.63
N ILE A 23 -11.71 16.90 17.44
CA ILE A 23 -11.11 16.54 18.73
C ILE A 23 -11.19 15.02 18.91
N GLY A 24 -10.03 14.39 19.15
CA GLY A 24 -9.96 13.05 19.70
C GLY A 24 -10.47 13.02 21.15
N ALA A 25 -11.35 12.06 21.41
CA ALA A 25 -11.58 11.37 22.68
C ALA A 25 -10.90 11.96 23.94
N ALA A 26 -11.59 12.88 24.61
CA ALA A 26 -11.50 13.00 26.07
C ALA A 26 -12.77 12.40 26.67
N ALA A 27 -12.81 11.08 26.80
CA ALA A 27 -13.81 10.37 27.60
C ALA A 27 -13.10 9.37 28.51
N PHE A 28 -12.35 9.91 29.48
CA PHE A 28 -12.05 9.17 30.69
C PHE A 28 -13.33 9.03 31.53
N ALA A 29 -13.48 7.85 32.11
CA ALA A 29 -14.62 7.40 32.91
C ALA A 29 -15.16 8.43 33.93
N ALA A 30 -16.47 8.72 33.82
CA ALA A 30 -17.33 9.08 34.95
C ALA A 30 -18.78 8.71 34.60
N PRO A 31 -19.53 8.00 35.47
CA PRO A 31 -20.95 7.78 35.25
C PRO A 31 -21.70 9.04 35.71
N PHE A 32 -22.49 9.68 34.84
CA PHE A 32 -23.82 10.26 35.15
C PHE A 32 -24.38 11.09 33.97
N ALA A 33 -25.66 10.82 33.69
CA ALA A 33 -26.69 11.71 33.14
C ALA A 33 -26.60 12.24 31.69
N ALA A 34 -27.62 11.85 30.93
CA ALA A 34 -28.03 12.37 29.64
C ALA A 34 -28.01 13.90 29.50
N LYS A 35 -27.46 14.40 28.39
CA LYS A 35 -27.93 15.61 27.68
C LYS A 35 -27.34 15.70 26.27
N THR A 36 -28.25 15.59 25.29
CA THR A 36 -28.27 16.22 23.95
C THR A 36 -26.96 16.23 23.14
N GLY A 37 -26.92 15.36 22.11
CA GLY A 37 -25.88 15.32 21.10
C GLY A 37 -25.75 16.62 20.31
N SER A 38 -24.51 17.09 20.17
CA SER A 38 -24.16 18.11 19.17
C SER A 38 -23.69 17.38 17.91
N ALA A 39 -24.52 17.44 16.86
CA ALA A 39 -24.11 17.07 15.52
C ALA A 39 -23.11 18.13 15.02
N VAL A 40 -21.88 17.70 14.75
CA VAL A 40 -20.91 18.51 14.01
C VAL A 40 -21.33 18.44 12.55
N ALA A 41 -21.80 19.56 11.99
CA ALA A 41 -22.16 19.65 10.59
C ALA A 41 -20.92 19.47 9.71
N LEU A 42 -20.95 18.51 8.79
CA LEU A 42 -19.90 18.28 7.79
C LEU A 42 -20.22 19.09 6.52
N ASP A 43 -19.82 20.36 6.50
CA ASP A 43 -19.84 21.12 5.24
C ASP A 43 -18.71 20.63 4.31
N GLY A 44 -19.11 19.90 3.26
CA GLY A 44 -18.25 19.64 2.11
C GLY A 44 -18.05 20.90 1.26
N PRO A 45 -16.99 20.97 0.42
CA PRO A 45 -16.81 22.11 -0.47
C PRO A 45 -18.04 22.29 -1.38
N SER A 46 -18.50 23.54 -1.49
CA SER A 46 -19.51 23.97 -2.46
C SER A 46 -19.15 23.50 -3.87
N ALA A 47 -20.16 23.10 -4.65
CA ALA A 47 -20.10 22.50 -5.98
C ALA A 47 -19.41 23.33 -7.11
N ASN A 48 -18.64 24.38 -6.80
CA ASN A 48 -18.12 25.35 -7.77
C ASN A 48 -16.59 25.48 -7.84
N THR A 49 -15.81 24.58 -7.24
CA THR A 49 -14.41 24.37 -7.63
C THR A 49 -14.31 22.98 -8.25
N THR A 50 -13.81 22.84 -9.48
CA THR A 50 -13.54 21.54 -10.10
C THR A 50 -12.48 20.80 -9.27
N SER A 51 -12.96 20.01 -8.31
CA SER A 51 -12.17 19.21 -7.39
C SER A 51 -11.27 18.26 -8.19
N TYR A 52 -9.95 18.39 -8.04
CA TYR A 52 -8.96 17.49 -8.67
C TYR A 52 -8.06 16.86 -7.61
N PRO A 53 -8.51 15.75 -6.97
CA PRO A 53 -7.84 15.09 -5.85
C PRO A 53 -6.35 14.73 -6.06
N PRO A 54 -5.86 14.37 -7.26
CA PRO A 54 -4.44 14.05 -7.46
C PRO A 54 -3.50 15.21 -7.13
N SER A 55 -3.95 16.47 -7.30
CA SER A 55 -3.17 17.66 -6.97
C SER A 55 -3.17 18.05 -5.49
N TRP A 56 -3.90 17.32 -4.64
CA TRP A 56 -3.99 17.64 -3.22
C TRP A 56 -2.81 17.06 -2.45
N THR A 57 -2.21 17.92 -1.63
CA THR A 57 -1.09 17.64 -0.74
C THR A 57 -1.54 17.56 0.72
N GLY A 58 -0.64 17.13 1.62
CA GLY A 58 -0.96 16.83 3.01
C GLY A 58 -1.40 15.38 3.19
N LEU A 59 -2.26 15.10 4.18
CA LEU A 59 -2.71 13.75 4.50
C LEU A 59 -3.79 13.25 3.52
N ARG A 60 -3.57 12.08 2.93
CA ARG A 60 -4.39 11.39 1.92
C ARG A 60 -4.61 9.92 2.32
N GLY A 61 -5.41 9.20 1.53
CA GLY A 61 -5.81 7.83 1.82
C GLY A 61 -6.74 7.79 3.04
N SER A 62 -6.35 7.00 4.03
CA SER A 62 -6.99 6.85 5.34
C SER A 62 -7.07 8.17 6.10
N ASN A 63 -8.21 8.85 6.08
CA ASN A 63 -8.45 10.09 6.83
C ASN A 63 -9.82 10.08 7.51
N ASP A 64 -10.03 11.03 8.42
CA ASP A 64 -11.23 11.08 9.27
C ASP A 64 -12.52 11.11 8.44
N ARG A 65 -12.52 11.85 7.33
CA ARG A 65 -13.67 11.91 6.42
C ARG A 65 -13.94 10.56 5.76
N ALA A 66 -12.90 9.91 5.26
CA ALA A 66 -13.03 8.62 4.57
C ALA A 66 -13.55 7.53 5.52
N PHE A 67 -13.23 7.58 6.81
CA PHE A 67 -13.51 6.49 7.75
C PHE A 67 -14.58 6.79 8.80
N ALA A 68 -15.06 8.02 8.97
CA ALA A 68 -16.04 8.35 10.00
C ALA A 68 -17.28 7.44 9.99
N ALA A 69 -17.92 7.28 8.83
CA ALA A 69 -19.09 6.41 8.71
C ALA A 69 -18.74 4.92 8.87
N ALA A 70 -17.59 4.48 8.35
CA ALA A 70 -17.14 3.10 8.48
C ALA A 70 -16.83 2.75 9.95
N HIS A 71 -16.15 3.62 10.68
CA HIS A 71 -15.89 3.46 12.12
C HIS A 71 -17.19 3.52 12.93
N ALA A 72 -18.13 4.42 12.60
CA ALA A 72 -19.42 4.44 13.27
C ALA A 72 -20.12 3.07 13.20
N VAL A 73 -20.06 2.39 12.04
CA VAL A 73 -20.62 1.04 11.89
C VAL A 73 -19.74 -0.03 12.56
N GLY A 74 -18.46 -0.12 12.17
CA GLY A 74 -17.58 -1.25 12.51
C GLY A 74 -17.00 -1.19 13.92
N ARG A 75 -16.73 0.01 14.45
CA ARG A 75 -16.17 0.22 15.79
C ARG A 75 -17.25 0.58 16.81
N ASP A 76 -18.15 1.50 16.46
CA ASP A 76 -19.12 2.03 17.42
C ASP A 76 -20.47 1.29 17.39
N GLY A 77 -20.65 0.35 16.45
CA GLY A 77 -21.86 -0.47 16.34
C GLY A 77 -23.11 0.28 15.89
N ARG A 78 -22.97 1.49 15.34
CA ARG A 78 -24.08 2.32 14.87
C ARG A 78 -24.85 1.62 13.75
N SER A 79 -26.15 1.49 13.91
CA SER A 79 -27.06 0.87 12.94
C SER A 79 -28.10 1.83 12.36
N ASP A 80 -28.29 3.00 12.98
CA ASP A 80 -29.23 4.03 12.56
C ASP A 80 -28.49 5.30 12.11
N PHE A 81 -28.74 5.70 10.87
CA PHE A 81 -28.15 6.87 10.21
C PHE A 81 -29.18 7.96 9.91
N GLY A 82 -30.35 7.89 10.54
CA GLY A 82 -31.46 8.82 10.32
C GLY A 82 -32.30 8.46 9.09
N PRO A 83 -33.12 9.40 8.58
CA PRO A 83 -33.94 9.18 7.40
C PRO A 83 -33.09 8.78 6.19
N VAL A 84 -33.52 7.71 5.50
CA VAL A 84 -32.85 7.20 4.30
C VAL A 84 -33.62 7.65 3.07
N GLU A 85 -32.94 8.38 2.18
CA GLU A 85 -33.50 8.84 0.90
C GLU A 85 -33.36 7.74 -0.17
N ASP A 86 -34.46 7.34 -0.80
CA ASP A 86 -34.46 6.34 -1.88
C ASP A 86 -34.05 6.95 -3.22
N GLU A 87 -33.07 6.35 -3.88
CA GLU A 87 -32.80 6.61 -5.30
C GLU A 87 -33.71 5.73 -6.16
N GLY A 88 -34.51 6.36 -7.02
CA GLY A 88 -35.64 5.72 -7.70
C GLY A 88 -35.30 4.70 -8.79
N ASP A 89 -34.03 4.58 -9.19
CA ASP A 89 -33.59 3.69 -10.27
C ASP A 89 -32.95 2.40 -9.74
N ILE A 90 -33.31 1.26 -10.35
CA ILE A 90 -32.60 0.00 -10.12
C ILE A 90 -31.34 -0.06 -11.00
N TYR A 91 -30.21 -0.35 -10.38
CA TYR A 91 -28.95 -0.63 -11.07
C TYR A 91 -28.86 -2.12 -11.44
N ASP A 92 -28.13 -2.43 -12.51
CA ASP A 92 -27.80 -3.83 -12.83
C ASP A 92 -26.70 -4.34 -11.90
N LEU A 93 -25.74 -3.46 -11.57
CA LEU A 93 -24.66 -3.75 -10.64
C LEU A 93 -24.39 -2.54 -9.74
N VAL A 94 -24.26 -2.78 -8.44
CA VAL A 94 -23.61 -1.86 -7.51
C VAL A 94 -22.29 -2.49 -7.07
N VAL A 95 -21.21 -1.73 -7.13
CA VAL A 95 -19.90 -2.12 -6.64
C VAL A 95 -19.55 -1.25 -5.43
N VAL A 96 -19.23 -1.89 -4.30
CA VAL A 96 -18.84 -1.21 -3.07
C VAL A 96 -17.32 -1.21 -2.95
N GLY A 97 -16.69 -0.08 -3.27
CA GLY A 97 -15.23 0.08 -3.39
C GLY A 97 -14.83 0.41 -4.84
N GLY A 98 -14.21 1.56 -5.03
CA GLY A 98 -13.69 2.08 -6.30
C GLY A 98 -12.18 1.89 -6.46
N GLY A 99 -11.60 0.90 -5.78
CA GLY A 99 -10.24 0.42 -6.03
C GLY A 99 -10.13 -0.36 -7.36
N VAL A 100 -8.91 -0.79 -7.72
CA VAL A 100 -8.67 -1.56 -8.97
C VAL A 100 -9.62 -2.74 -9.10
N SER A 101 -9.83 -3.53 -8.05
CA SER A 101 -10.75 -4.68 -8.09
C SER A 101 -12.19 -4.27 -8.42
N GLY A 102 -12.71 -3.21 -7.80
CA GLY A 102 -14.07 -2.73 -8.08
C GLY A 102 -14.24 -2.14 -9.47
N LEU A 103 -13.24 -1.39 -9.94
CA LEU A 103 -13.19 -0.84 -11.30
C LEU A 103 -13.10 -1.96 -12.35
N ALA A 104 -12.25 -2.96 -12.13
CA ALA A 104 -12.13 -4.14 -13.00
C ALA A 104 -13.43 -4.97 -13.00
N ALA A 105 -14.09 -5.12 -11.85
CA ALA A 105 -15.37 -5.82 -11.76
C ALA A 105 -16.45 -5.13 -12.61
N ALA A 106 -16.53 -3.80 -12.55
CA ALA A 106 -17.42 -3.03 -13.42
C ALA A 106 -17.08 -3.21 -14.91
N HIS A 107 -15.79 -3.24 -15.27
CA HIS A 107 -15.33 -3.49 -16.63
C HIS A 107 -15.77 -4.87 -17.13
N PHE A 108 -15.42 -5.95 -16.43
CA PHE A 108 -15.80 -7.32 -16.80
C PHE A 108 -17.31 -7.53 -16.84
N TYR A 109 -18.06 -6.94 -15.89
CA TYR A 109 -19.52 -7.02 -15.90
C TYR A 109 -20.11 -6.36 -17.16
N ARG A 110 -19.55 -5.23 -17.59
CA ARG A 110 -19.98 -4.51 -18.79
C ARG A 110 -19.60 -5.23 -20.08
N GLN A 111 -18.47 -5.95 -20.11
CA GLN A 111 -18.14 -6.82 -21.25
C GLN A 111 -19.22 -7.88 -21.48
N LYS A 112 -19.74 -8.48 -20.40
CA LYS A 112 -20.86 -9.44 -20.45
C LYS A 112 -22.22 -8.75 -20.68
N ASN A 113 -22.38 -7.51 -20.22
CA ASN A 113 -23.62 -6.74 -20.26
C ASN A 113 -23.38 -5.29 -20.75
N PRO A 114 -23.27 -5.06 -22.08
CA PRO A 114 -22.82 -3.76 -22.62
C PRO A 114 -23.67 -2.55 -22.24
N THR A 115 -24.96 -2.77 -21.99
CA THR A 115 -25.94 -1.73 -21.63
C THR A 115 -26.20 -1.63 -20.12
N ALA A 116 -25.43 -2.35 -19.29
CA ALA A 116 -25.64 -2.37 -17.85
C ALA A 116 -25.52 -0.98 -17.22
N ARG A 117 -26.43 -0.68 -16.30
CA ARG A 117 -26.35 0.45 -15.39
C ARG A 117 -25.53 0.06 -14.17
N ILE A 118 -24.37 0.68 -13.99
CA ILE A 118 -23.42 0.34 -12.92
C ILE A 118 -23.19 1.57 -12.03
N LEU A 119 -23.25 1.38 -10.72
CA LEU A 119 -22.87 2.38 -9.72
C LEU A 119 -21.74 1.85 -8.85
N ILE A 120 -20.60 2.54 -8.85
CA ILE A 120 -19.47 2.27 -7.97
C ILE A 120 -19.49 3.30 -6.84
N LEU A 121 -19.52 2.85 -5.59
CA LEU A 121 -19.52 3.69 -4.39
C LEU A 121 -18.16 3.58 -3.70
N ASP A 122 -17.46 4.70 -3.52
CA ASP A 122 -16.19 4.76 -2.80
C ASP A 122 -16.24 5.79 -1.67
N ASN A 123 -15.70 5.43 -0.50
CA ASN A 123 -15.65 6.31 0.67
C ASN A 123 -14.61 7.43 0.52
N HIS A 124 -13.58 7.24 -0.30
CA HIS A 124 -12.54 8.20 -0.52
C HIS A 124 -12.96 9.31 -1.49
N ASP A 125 -12.14 10.34 -1.50
CA ASP A 125 -12.24 11.51 -2.36
C ASP A 125 -11.69 11.30 -3.77
N ASP A 126 -11.09 10.15 -4.02
CA ASP A 126 -10.49 9.74 -5.30
C ASP A 126 -10.73 8.24 -5.52
N PHE A 127 -10.73 7.80 -6.77
CA PHE A 127 -10.81 6.39 -7.16
C PHE A 127 -9.42 5.73 -7.17
N GLY A 128 -9.36 4.42 -7.44
CA GLY A 128 -8.13 3.64 -7.54
C GLY A 128 -7.72 2.93 -6.25
N GLY A 129 -8.22 3.36 -5.10
CA GLY A 129 -7.86 2.79 -3.81
C GLY A 129 -6.37 2.98 -3.54
N HIS A 130 -5.64 1.90 -3.31
CA HIS A 130 -4.17 1.90 -3.16
C HIS A 130 -3.41 2.37 -4.40
N ALA A 131 -3.99 2.22 -5.59
CA ALA A 131 -3.44 2.73 -6.85
C ALA A 131 -3.77 4.23 -7.00
N ARG A 132 -3.24 5.05 -6.08
CA ARG A 132 -3.50 6.49 -5.99
C ARG A 132 -2.39 7.29 -6.62
N ARG A 133 -2.74 8.37 -7.32
CA ARG A 133 -1.80 9.31 -7.94
C ARG A 133 -1.61 10.56 -7.08
N ASN A 134 -0.36 10.99 -6.95
CA ASN A 134 0.02 12.27 -6.36
C ASN A 134 0.63 13.16 -7.43
N GLU A 135 0.25 14.44 -7.45
CA GLU A 135 0.81 15.45 -8.34
C GLU A 135 1.32 16.67 -7.58
N PHE A 136 2.41 17.25 -8.07
CA PHE A 136 2.98 18.50 -7.59
C PHE A 136 3.24 19.45 -8.76
N GLN A 137 3.20 20.75 -8.49
CA GLN A 137 3.64 21.79 -9.42
C GLN A 137 4.87 22.47 -8.83
N VAL A 138 6.02 22.30 -9.47
CA VAL A 138 7.30 22.86 -9.00
C VAL A 138 8.01 23.49 -10.18
N ASP A 139 8.29 24.80 -10.08
CA ASP A 139 8.98 25.58 -11.11
C ASP A 139 8.41 25.40 -12.54
N GLY A 140 7.08 25.34 -12.64
CA GLY A 140 6.37 25.18 -13.91
C GLY A 140 6.35 23.75 -14.46
N LYS A 141 6.89 22.77 -13.74
CA LYS A 141 6.83 21.35 -14.06
C LYS A 141 5.78 20.63 -13.21
N THR A 142 5.02 19.75 -13.86
CA THR A 142 4.18 18.75 -13.18
C THR A 142 5.07 17.59 -12.76
N LEU A 143 5.12 17.28 -11.46
CA LEU A 143 5.75 16.05 -10.96
C LEU A 143 4.66 15.04 -10.62
N ILE A 144 4.85 13.80 -11.06
CA ILE A 144 3.91 12.71 -10.83
C ILE A 144 4.58 11.66 -9.92
N SER A 145 3.82 11.14 -8.96
CA SER A 145 4.22 10.05 -8.08
C SER A 145 3.03 9.15 -7.75
N HIS A 146 3.31 7.96 -7.21
CA HIS A 146 2.30 7.05 -6.67
C HIS A 146 2.07 7.29 -5.16
N GLY A 147 0.90 6.87 -4.68
CA GLY A 147 0.52 6.91 -3.27
C GLY A 147 0.42 5.54 -2.60
N GLY A 148 0.81 4.46 -3.28
CA GLY A 148 0.72 3.09 -2.79
C GLY A 148 1.21 2.12 -3.85
N SER A 149 0.28 1.49 -4.59
CA SER A 149 0.60 0.47 -5.59
C SER A 149 1.50 1.02 -6.71
N GLU A 150 2.76 0.58 -6.74
CA GLU A 150 3.82 1.25 -7.52
C GLU A 150 4.24 0.55 -8.81
N THR A 151 4.08 -0.78 -8.90
CA THR A 151 4.63 -1.58 -10.00
C THR A 151 3.71 -2.71 -10.42
N MET A 152 3.85 -3.15 -11.67
CA MET A 152 3.39 -4.47 -12.10
C MET A 152 4.56 -5.44 -11.92
N VAL A 153 4.62 -6.16 -10.79
CA VAL A 153 5.70 -7.15 -10.56
C VAL A 153 5.50 -8.33 -11.51
N ALA A 154 6.56 -8.71 -12.22
CA ALA A 154 6.64 -9.90 -13.07
C ALA A 154 5.41 -10.13 -14.00
N PRO A 155 5.01 -9.15 -14.84
CA PRO A 155 3.79 -9.25 -15.65
C PRO A 155 3.80 -10.41 -16.65
N SER A 156 4.97 -10.96 -16.99
CA SER A 156 5.07 -12.20 -17.79
C SER A 156 4.35 -13.39 -17.14
N SER A 157 4.33 -13.44 -15.80
CA SER A 157 3.70 -14.49 -14.99
C SER A 157 2.17 -14.36 -14.83
N TYR A 158 1.60 -13.23 -15.24
CA TYR A 158 0.17 -12.95 -15.02
C TYR A 158 -0.74 -13.94 -15.77
N SER A 159 -1.92 -14.19 -15.18
CA SER A 159 -2.95 -15.00 -15.81
C SER A 159 -3.50 -14.36 -17.09
N ASP A 160 -4.11 -15.17 -17.95
CA ASP A 160 -4.73 -14.71 -19.19
C ASP A 160 -5.83 -13.67 -18.93
N VAL A 161 -6.50 -13.73 -17.79
CA VAL A 161 -7.51 -12.74 -17.36
C VAL A 161 -6.87 -11.37 -17.20
N VAL A 162 -5.74 -11.30 -16.51
CA VAL A 162 -5.05 -10.04 -16.22
C VAL A 162 -4.40 -9.50 -17.49
N LYS A 163 -3.73 -10.37 -18.26
CA LYS A 163 -3.16 -10.01 -19.57
C LYS A 163 -4.24 -9.51 -20.54
N GLY A 164 -5.40 -10.15 -20.55
CA GLY A 164 -6.57 -9.73 -21.34
C GLY A 164 -7.06 -8.34 -20.94
N LEU A 165 -7.22 -8.07 -19.65
CA LEU A 165 -7.61 -6.73 -19.18
C LEU A 165 -6.57 -5.68 -19.57
N LEU A 166 -5.28 -5.94 -19.36
CA LEU A 166 -4.21 -5.01 -19.72
C LEU A 166 -4.22 -4.71 -21.23
N ALA A 167 -4.44 -5.73 -22.07
CA ALA A 167 -4.60 -5.57 -23.51
C ALA A 167 -5.84 -4.74 -23.87
N ASP A 168 -6.99 -4.97 -23.23
CA ASP A 168 -8.21 -4.19 -23.42
C ASP A 168 -8.04 -2.71 -23.07
N LEU A 169 -7.15 -2.41 -22.12
CA LEU A 169 -6.78 -1.06 -21.72
C LEU A 169 -5.65 -0.46 -22.59
N GLY A 170 -5.10 -1.22 -23.52
CA GLY A 170 -4.01 -0.79 -24.41
C GLY A 170 -2.64 -0.74 -23.74
N VAL A 171 -2.44 -1.46 -22.64
CA VAL A 171 -1.15 -1.53 -21.93
C VAL A 171 -0.24 -2.53 -22.63
N ASP A 172 0.83 -2.03 -23.24
CA ASP A 172 1.91 -2.83 -23.81
C ASP A 172 3.06 -2.96 -22.80
N ILE A 173 3.24 -4.17 -22.26
CA ILE A 173 4.30 -4.49 -21.30
C ILE A 173 5.70 -4.26 -21.90
N SER A 174 5.87 -4.44 -23.21
CA SER A 174 7.17 -4.24 -23.85
C SER A 174 7.59 -2.77 -23.92
N ALA A 175 6.64 -1.82 -23.82
CA ALA A 175 6.93 -0.39 -23.84
C ALA A 175 7.75 0.07 -22.62
N PHE A 176 7.66 -0.65 -21.49
CA PHE A 176 8.38 -0.28 -20.26
C PHE A 176 9.90 -0.44 -20.37
N TYR A 177 10.39 -1.30 -21.27
CA TYR A 177 11.82 -1.41 -21.59
C TYR A 177 12.41 -0.13 -22.18
N GLN A 178 11.56 0.71 -22.80
CA GLN A 178 11.96 2.01 -23.32
C GLN A 178 11.57 3.15 -22.37
N ALA A 179 10.44 3.04 -21.68
CA ALA A 179 9.92 4.08 -20.80
C ALA A 179 10.76 4.23 -19.52
N PHE A 180 11.29 3.14 -18.96
CA PHE A 180 12.10 3.16 -17.75
C PHE A 180 13.59 3.32 -18.09
N ASP A 181 14.23 4.40 -17.64
CA ASP A 181 15.68 4.58 -17.83
C ASP A 181 16.47 3.78 -16.77
N GLN A 182 17.01 2.64 -17.19
CA GLN A 182 17.82 1.75 -16.34
C GLN A 182 19.25 2.27 -16.12
N SER A 183 19.66 3.34 -16.80
CA SER A 183 21.03 3.83 -16.83
C SER A 183 21.25 5.13 -16.06
N ILE A 184 20.20 5.83 -15.66
CA ILE A 184 20.29 7.17 -15.05
C ILE A 184 21.12 7.17 -13.78
N TYR A 185 20.99 6.13 -12.95
CA TYR A 185 21.73 6.02 -11.70
C TYR A 185 23.21 5.76 -11.95
N ASP A 186 23.56 4.86 -12.86
CA ASP A 186 24.95 4.62 -13.24
C ASP A 186 25.60 5.81 -13.95
N LYS A 187 24.88 6.47 -14.88
CA LYS A 187 25.33 7.72 -15.52
C LYS A 187 25.69 8.79 -14.51
N HIS A 188 25.06 8.76 -13.34
CA HIS A 188 25.27 9.70 -12.26
C HIS A 188 26.06 9.15 -11.06
N ASP A 189 26.63 7.94 -11.14
CA ASP A 189 27.30 7.28 -10.00
C ASP A 189 26.44 7.31 -8.71
N LEU A 190 25.16 7.01 -8.84
CA LEU A 190 24.24 6.90 -7.70
C LEU A 190 24.10 5.43 -7.33
N LYS A 191 24.15 5.13 -6.03
CA LYS A 191 23.97 3.78 -5.47
C LYS A 191 22.93 3.79 -4.37
N TRP A 192 22.43 2.62 -4.01
CA TRP A 192 21.68 2.50 -2.76
C TRP A 192 22.60 2.62 -1.54
N ALA A 193 22.03 3.06 -0.41
CA ALA A 193 22.77 3.26 0.83
C ALA A 193 22.00 2.78 2.07
N ILE A 194 22.68 2.79 3.21
CA ILE A 194 22.07 2.69 4.53
C ILE A 194 22.45 3.95 5.30
N HIS A 195 21.47 4.56 5.96
CA HIS A 195 21.65 5.76 6.76
C HIS A 195 21.26 5.52 8.21
N PHE A 196 22.25 5.56 9.09
CA PHE A 196 22.03 5.48 10.53
C PHE A 196 21.82 6.88 11.08
N THR A 197 20.72 7.07 11.81
CA THR A 197 20.40 8.34 12.45
C THR A 197 21.06 8.46 13.81
N GLU A 198 21.44 9.67 14.19
CA GLU A 198 21.98 9.94 15.54
C GLU A 198 20.97 9.59 16.64
N GLU A 199 19.68 9.79 16.39
CA GLU A 199 18.60 9.49 17.35
C GLU A 199 18.56 8.01 17.73
N LYS A 200 18.62 7.10 16.75
CA LYS A 200 18.53 5.66 17.00
C LYS A 200 19.88 5.02 17.32
N TRP A 201 20.96 5.48 16.67
CA TRP A 201 22.25 4.79 16.66
C TRP A 201 23.39 5.60 17.27
N GLY A 202 23.13 6.79 17.80
CA GLY A 202 24.13 7.66 18.42
C GLY A 202 25.15 8.27 17.45
N ALA A 203 25.00 8.04 16.14
CA ALA A 203 25.81 8.65 15.10
C ALA A 203 25.00 8.86 13.81
N ASN A 204 25.18 10.01 13.18
CA ASN A 204 24.71 10.24 11.83
C ASN A 204 25.71 9.62 10.83
N ARG A 205 25.33 8.56 10.11
CA ARG A 205 26.26 7.78 9.27
C ARG A 205 25.59 7.25 8.00
N LEU A 206 26.05 7.75 6.86
CA LEU A 206 25.71 7.19 5.55
C LEU A 206 26.76 6.15 5.12
N ILE A 207 26.29 4.99 4.66
CA ILE A 207 27.11 3.93 4.07
C ILE A 207 26.53 3.63 2.68
N ARG A 208 27.30 3.89 1.61
CA ARG A 208 26.92 3.52 0.23
C ARG A 208 27.12 2.01 0.03
N ARG A 209 26.33 1.20 0.73
CA ARG A 209 26.27 -0.26 0.59
C ARG A 209 25.03 -0.80 1.30
N VAL A 210 24.41 -1.82 0.70
CA VAL A 210 23.33 -2.61 1.31
C VAL A 210 23.83 -3.91 1.92
N PHE A 211 23.18 -4.36 2.99
CA PHE A 211 23.42 -5.65 3.62
C PHE A 211 22.27 -6.65 3.41
N SER A 212 21.20 -6.21 2.74
CA SER A 212 20.10 -7.02 2.22
C SER A 212 20.02 -6.84 0.70
N GLY A 213 19.75 -7.91 -0.03
CA GLY A 213 19.74 -7.89 -1.50
C GLY A 213 18.41 -7.35 -2.03
N TRP A 214 18.43 -6.63 -3.13
CA TRP A 214 17.38 -6.71 -4.17
C TRP A 214 18.10 -6.72 -5.52
N ASP A 215 19.29 -6.12 -5.54
CA ASP A 215 20.22 -6.18 -6.65
C ASP A 215 21.60 -6.65 -6.16
N LYS A 216 22.03 -7.83 -6.64
CA LYS A 216 23.37 -8.38 -6.38
C LYS A 216 24.45 -7.70 -7.25
N SER A 217 24.06 -6.92 -8.26
CA SER A 217 24.97 -6.24 -9.19
C SER A 217 25.49 -4.88 -8.68
N GLU A 218 24.96 -4.37 -7.56
CA GLU A 218 25.41 -3.11 -6.97
C GLU A 218 26.78 -3.18 -6.27
N THR A 219 27.50 -4.31 -6.30
CA THR A 219 28.69 -4.53 -5.46
C THR A 219 30.03 -4.09 -6.05
N ASP A 220 30.09 -3.76 -7.34
CA ASP A 220 31.40 -3.66 -8.04
C ASP A 220 32.19 -2.37 -7.79
N ASP A 221 31.57 -1.34 -7.19
CA ASP A 221 32.24 -0.05 -6.86
C ASP A 221 32.03 0.42 -5.39
N LEU A 222 31.69 -0.51 -4.48
CA LEU A 222 31.40 -0.20 -3.08
C LEU A 222 32.57 -0.49 -2.13
N LEU A 223 32.52 0.09 -0.92
CA LEU A 223 33.33 -0.35 0.22
C LEU A 223 33.33 -1.88 0.31
N THR A 224 34.48 -2.50 0.65
CA THR A 224 34.49 -3.93 0.96
C THR A 224 33.51 -4.21 2.10
N LEU A 225 33.03 -5.45 2.20
CA LEU A 225 32.08 -5.80 3.26
C LEU A 225 32.64 -5.48 4.65
N GLU A 226 33.93 -5.73 4.89
CA GLU A 226 34.62 -5.41 6.13
C GLU A 226 34.66 -3.90 6.38
N GLN A 227 34.94 -3.09 5.35
CA GLN A 227 34.96 -1.63 5.46
C GLN A 227 33.57 -1.08 5.79
N ALA A 228 32.53 -1.59 5.13
CA ALA A 228 31.15 -1.18 5.37
C ALA A 228 30.68 -1.58 6.78
N VAL A 229 30.92 -2.83 7.20
CA VAL A 229 30.57 -3.29 8.55
C VAL A 229 31.33 -2.51 9.63
N ALA A 230 32.60 -2.15 9.38
CA ALA A 230 33.37 -1.33 10.32
C ALA A 230 32.79 0.09 10.53
N MET A 231 32.00 0.58 9.57
CA MET A 231 31.29 1.87 9.63
C MET A 231 29.92 1.77 10.32
N VAL A 232 29.35 0.57 10.50
CA VAL A 232 28.07 0.39 11.19
C VAL A 232 28.23 0.81 12.66
N PRO A 233 27.35 1.69 13.19
CA PRO A 233 27.48 2.26 14.54
C PRO A 233 27.02 1.28 15.65
N ILE A 234 27.64 0.11 15.68
CA ILE A 234 27.49 -0.92 16.71
C ILE A 234 28.86 -1.28 17.30
N SER A 235 28.89 -1.99 18.43
CA SER A 235 30.14 -2.38 19.09
C SER A 235 31.05 -3.21 18.18
N LYS A 236 32.36 -3.19 18.46
CA LYS A 236 33.34 -4.00 17.70
C LYS A 236 33.06 -5.50 17.75
N VAL A 237 32.46 -5.98 18.84
CA VAL A 237 32.02 -7.38 18.95
C VAL A 237 30.85 -7.64 18.00
N ALA A 238 29.84 -6.76 18.01
CA ALA A 238 28.69 -6.86 17.11
C ALA A 238 29.11 -6.76 15.63
N GLN A 239 30.03 -5.85 15.28
CA GLN A 239 30.60 -5.75 13.93
C GLN A 239 31.24 -7.08 13.48
N GLY A 240 32.00 -7.75 14.35
CA GLY A 240 32.61 -9.04 14.03
C GLY A 240 31.57 -10.14 13.79
N GLU A 241 30.51 -10.17 14.59
CA GLU A 241 29.43 -11.14 14.45
C GLU A 241 28.57 -10.90 13.20
N PHE A 242 28.26 -9.63 12.91
CA PHE A 242 27.53 -9.24 11.71
C PHE A 242 28.33 -9.52 10.44
N LEU A 243 29.63 -9.22 10.43
CA LEU A 243 30.51 -9.57 9.32
C LEU A 243 30.50 -11.08 9.10
N ARG A 244 30.61 -11.88 10.17
CA ARG A 244 30.57 -13.35 10.07
C ARG A 244 29.27 -13.82 9.43
N LEU A 245 28.11 -13.30 9.84
CA LEU A 245 26.81 -13.63 9.24
C LEU A 245 26.80 -13.38 7.73
N LEU A 246 27.35 -12.25 7.30
CA LEU A 246 27.36 -11.83 5.89
C LEU A 246 28.37 -12.63 5.02
N THR A 247 29.32 -13.34 5.63
CA THR A 247 30.39 -14.09 4.93
C THR A 247 30.28 -15.61 5.10
N ILE A 248 29.16 -16.14 5.59
CA ILE A 248 28.95 -17.60 5.60
C ILE A 248 28.74 -18.05 4.16
N GLU A 249 29.57 -19.00 3.70
CA GLU A 249 29.47 -19.64 2.38
C GLU A 249 29.09 -21.13 2.48
N GLU A 250 28.95 -21.66 3.70
CA GLU A 250 28.70 -23.07 3.96
C GLU A 250 27.31 -23.30 4.55
N ASP A 251 26.66 -24.38 4.14
CA ASP A 251 25.41 -24.87 4.72
C ASP A 251 25.55 -25.14 6.22
N GLN A 252 24.80 -24.40 7.05
CA GLN A 252 24.79 -24.52 8.51
C GLN A 252 23.68 -25.46 9.01
N ILE A 253 22.86 -26.01 8.11
CA ILE A 253 21.82 -27.01 8.42
C ILE A 253 21.96 -28.29 7.58
N PRO A 254 23.15 -28.91 7.48
CA PRO A 254 23.39 -30.07 6.61
C PRO A 254 22.67 -31.35 7.05
N HIS A 255 22.07 -31.33 8.25
CA HIS A 255 21.24 -32.40 8.77
C HIS A 255 19.81 -32.40 8.18
N VAL A 256 19.40 -31.32 7.51
CA VAL A 256 18.14 -31.20 6.79
C VAL A 256 18.39 -31.51 5.31
N ALA A 257 17.67 -32.48 4.75
CA ALA A 257 17.80 -32.81 3.33
C ALA A 257 17.37 -31.61 2.45
N VAL A 258 18.03 -31.41 1.31
CA VAL A 258 17.81 -30.24 0.42
C VAL A 258 16.31 -30.04 0.10
N ALA A 259 15.59 -31.12 -0.21
CA ALA A 259 14.16 -31.07 -0.51
C ALA A 259 13.29 -30.60 0.67
N ASP A 260 13.75 -30.77 1.91
CA ASP A 260 13.02 -30.41 3.13
C ASP A 260 13.43 -29.04 3.68
N LYS A 261 14.45 -28.37 3.10
CA LYS A 261 15.00 -27.12 3.65
C LYS A 261 14.00 -25.98 3.65
N MET A 262 13.29 -25.75 2.55
CA MET A 262 12.27 -24.69 2.49
C MET A 262 11.18 -24.90 3.54
N LYS A 263 10.75 -26.15 3.74
CA LYS A 263 9.77 -26.51 4.76
C LYS A 263 10.31 -26.28 6.17
N PHE A 264 11.55 -26.70 6.44
CA PHE A 264 12.21 -26.48 7.72
C PHE A 264 12.34 -24.97 8.03
N LEU A 265 12.88 -24.19 7.10
CA LEU A 265 13.03 -22.74 7.25
C LEU A 265 11.69 -22.00 7.36
N SER A 266 10.62 -22.56 6.81
CA SER A 266 9.26 -22.05 7.00
C SER A 266 8.68 -22.37 8.37
N SER A 267 9.26 -23.34 9.11
CA SER A 267 8.76 -23.78 10.43
C SER A 267 9.42 -23.08 11.62
N ILE A 268 10.45 -22.26 11.37
CA ILE A 268 11.19 -21.52 12.41
C ILE A 268 11.22 -20.03 12.08
N SER A 269 11.33 -19.19 13.10
CA SER A 269 11.53 -17.76 12.89
C SER A 269 12.93 -17.48 12.34
N TYR A 270 13.11 -16.33 11.69
CA TYR A 270 14.45 -15.91 11.28
C TYR A 270 15.38 -15.69 12.50
N ASN A 271 14.84 -15.20 13.62
CA ASN A 271 15.57 -15.09 14.88
C ASN A 271 16.07 -16.45 15.40
N ASP A 272 15.25 -17.50 15.31
CA ASP A 272 15.64 -18.86 15.71
C ASP A 272 16.71 -19.43 14.77
N PHE A 273 16.62 -19.13 13.46
CA PHE A 273 17.66 -19.48 12.50
C PHE A 273 18.99 -18.80 12.83
N LEU A 274 18.98 -17.49 13.07
CA LEU A 274 20.13 -16.69 13.46
C LEU A 274 20.80 -17.24 14.73
N LYS A 275 20.03 -17.41 15.81
CA LYS A 275 20.56 -17.83 17.12
C LYS A 275 20.93 -19.30 17.16
N GLY A 276 20.03 -20.17 16.68
CA GLY A 276 20.13 -21.62 16.82
C GLY A 276 21.08 -22.27 15.83
N HIS A 277 21.19 -21.73 14.61
CA HIS A 277 21.97 -22.33 13.53
C HIS A 277 23.17 -21.49 13.12
N LEU A 278 23.08 -20.16 13.16
CA LEU A 278 24.18 -19.29 12.76
C LEU A 278 24.99 -18.76 13.95
N GLY A 279 24.54 -18.97 15.19
CA GLY A 279 25.19 -18.47 16.40
C GLY A 279 25.24 -16.94 16.49
N VAL A 280 24.30 -16.24 15.86
CA VAL A 280 24.13 -14.79 15.95
C VAL A 280 23.25 -14.49 17.16
N THR A 281 23.85 -13.96 18.23
CA THR A 281 23.24 -13.73 19.54
C THR A 281 23.43 -12.31 20.06
N ASN A 282 24.28 -11.49 19.43
CA ASN A 282 24.50 -10.10 19.82
C ASN A 282 23.25 -9.25 19.53
N THR A 283 22.70 -8.62 20.56
CA THR A 283 21.47 -7.84 20.47
C THR A 283 21.57 -6.65 19.52
N GLU A 284 22.73 -6.02 19.37
CA GLU A 284 22.92 -4.91 18.43
C GLU A 284 22.79 -5.37 16.95
N VAL A 285 23.18 -6.62 16.66
CA VAL A 285 23.02 -7.23 15.32
C VAL A 285 21.56 -7.59 15.09
N LEU A 286 20.90 -8.18 16.08
CA LEU A 286 19.48 -8.52 16.00
C LEU A 286 18.62 -7.26 15.81
N ASP A 287 18.86 -6.21 16.60
CA ASP A 287 18.18 -4.91 16.51
C ASP A 287 18.38 -4.25 15.14
N LEU A 288 19.55 -4.43 14.51
CA LEU A 288 19.80 -3.97 13.14
C LEU A 288 18.93 -4.73 12.14
N LEU A 289 18.89 -6.06 12.24
CA LEU A 289 18.15 -6.92 11.33
C LEU A 289 16.63 -6.72 11.44
N GLN A 290 16.11 -6.28 12.58
CA GLN A 290 14.70 -5.90 12.74
C GLN A 290 14.25 -4.85 11.72
N SER A 291 15.15 -3.99 11.24
CA SER A 291 14.82 -2.92 10.30
C SER A 291 14.92 -3.33 8.82
N PHE A 292 15.34 -4.57 8.53
CA PHE A 292 15.54 -5.07 7.17
C PHE A 292 14.42 -6.01 6.70
N THR A 293 13.39 -6.24 7.51
CA THR A 293 12.23 -7.09 7.21
C THR A 293 11.18 -6.38 6.32
N GLN A 294 11.64 -5.47 5.47
CA GLN A 294 10.81 -4.52 4.72
C GLN A 294 9.70 -5.19 3.92
N ASP A 295 8.62 -4.45 3.69
CA ASP A 295 7.39 -4.90 3.01
C ASP A 295 6.59 -5.99 3.76
N ILE A 296 7.23 -6.79 4.63
CA ILE A 296 6.59 -7.84 5.46
C ILE A 296 5.84 -7.26 6.67
N GLY A 297 6.40 -6.19 7.25
CA GLY A 297 5.79 -5.48 8.38
C GLY A 297 5.83 -6.19 9.73
N LEU A 298 6.74 -7.16 9.89
CA LEU A 298 6.93 -7.93 11.12
C LEU A 298 8.41 -8.03 11.47
N GLY A 299 8.72 -8.28 12.74
CA GLY A 299 10.09 -8.46 13.22
C GLY A 299 10.66 -9.85 12.91
N ILE A 300 11.97 -10.03 13.14
CA ILE A 300 12.69 -11.27 12.85
C ILE A 300 12.19 -12.49 13.65
N GLU A 301 11.45 -12.27 14.73
CA GLU A 301 10.77 -13.28 15.56
C GLU A 301 9.47 -13.79 14.92
N ASP A 302 8.79 -12.96 14.13
CA ASP A 302 7.44 -13.23 13.62
C ASP A 302 7.43 -13.53 12.11
N ILE A 303 8.58 -13.40 11.44
CA ILE A 303 8.79 -13.85 10.07
C ILE A 303 9.52 -15.19 10.06
N THR A 304 9.15 -16.04 9.11
CA THR A 304 9.87 -17.30 8.90
C THR A 304 11.26 -17.04 8.36
N ALA A 305 12.20 -17.94 8.68
CA ALA A 305 13.54 -17.88 8.10
C ALA A 305 13.50 -17.97 6.57
N ALA A 306 12.57 -18.78 6.02
CA ALA A 306 12.36 -18.86 4.57
C ALA A 306 12.03 -17.50 3.97
N ARG A 307 10.98 -16.82 4.46
CA ARG A 307 10.54 -15.54 3.92
C ARG A 307 11.57 -14.42 4.12
N ALA A 308 12.28 -14.43 5.24
CA ALA A 308 13.37 -13.49 5.48
C ALA A 308 14.46 -13.61 4.40
N ILE A 309 14.86 -14.84 4.06
CA ILE A 309 15.95 -15.14 3.14
C ILE A 309 15.52 -15.01 1.66
N THR A 310 14.32 -15.48 1.30
CA THR A 310 13.85 -15.53 -0.09
C THR A 310 13.16 -14.25 -0.55
N TYR A 311 12.34 -13.63 0.32
CA TYR A 311 11.53 -12.46 -0.03
C TYR A 311 12.17 -11.15 0.42
N ALA A 312 12.53 -11.02 1.70
CA ALA A 312 13.20 -9.82 2.21
C ALA A 312 14.72 -9.81 1.92
N LEU A 313 15.23 -10.91 1.33
CA LEU A 313 16.62 -11.05 0.89
C LEU A 313 17.64 -10.70 1.99
N MET A 314 17.30 -11.12 3.22
CA MET A 314 18.12 -10.98 4.40
C MET A 314 19.31 -11.96 4.37
N PRO A 315 20.39 -11.68 5.10
CA PRO A 315 21.58 -12.56 5.15
C PRO A 315 21.26 -14.01 5.54
N GLY A 316 21.97 -14.97 4.95
CA GLY A 316 21.85 -16.38 5.31
C GLY A 316 21.46 -17.33 4.18
N TRP A 317 21.42 -16.86 2.92
CA TRP A 317 21.16 -17.71 1.75
C TRP A 317 22.08 -18.93 1.70
N GLU A 318 23.40 -18.72 1.62
CA GLU A 318 24.38 -19.82 1.60
C GLU A 318 24.34 -20.63 2.91
N ALA A 319 24.15 -19.95 4.04
CA ALA A 319 24.05 -20.58 5.36
C ALA A 319 22.85 -21.53 5.50
N SER A 320 21.78 -21.27 4.74
CA SER A 320 20.60 -22.14 4.67
C SER A 320 20.85 -23.35 3.75
N GLY A 321 21.83 -23.25 2.84
CA GLY A 321 22.13 -24.22 1.79
C GLY A 321 20.92 -24.51 0.90
N LEU A 322 20.08 -23.51 0.66
CA LEU A 322 19.08 -23.53 -0.41
C LEU A 322 19.78 -23.58 -1.77
N PRO A 323 19.20 -24.29 -2.77
CA PRO A 323 19.75 -24.27 -4.12
C PRO A 323 19.67 -22.85 -4.68
N PRO A 324 20.54 -22.45 -5.63
CA PRO A 324 20.41 -21.18 -6.33
C PRO A 324 19.00 -21.00 -6.90
N LEU A 325 18.50 -19.76 -6.88
CA LEU A 325 17.25 -19.44 -7.59
C LEU A 325 17.42 -19.75 -9.08
N GLU A 326 16.55 -20.60 -9.63
CA GLU A 326 16.51 -20.91 -11.05
C GLU A 326 15.52 -19.97 -11.76
N GLY A 327 15.99 -19.21 -12.76
CA GLY A 327 15.14 -18.32 -13.57
C GLY A 327 15.88 -17.05 -14.00
N GLU A 328 15.43 -16.42 -15.09
CA GLU A 328 15.75 -15.01 -15.35
C GLU A 328 14.73 -14.17 -14.58
N ASP A 329 15.21 -13.35 -13.64
CA ASP A 329 14.35 -12.36 -12.99
C ASP A 329 13.87 -11.35 -14.03
N GLU A 330 12.56 -11.21 -14.17
CA GLU A 330 11.98 -10.16 -15.01
C GLU A 330 12.37 -8.79 -14.42
N PRO A 331 12.93 -7.87 -15.22
CA PRO A 331 13.43 -6.61 -14.71
C PRO A 331 12.33 -5.80 -14.00
N TYR A 332 12.70 -5.13 -12.90
CA TYR A 332 11.80 -4.31 -12.08
C TYR A 332 11.54 -2.93 -12.72
N ILE A 333 11.01 -2.93 -13.96
CA ILE A 333 10.89 -1.76 -14.83
C ILE A 333 9.44 -1.41 -15.20
N HIS A 334 8.48 -2.26 -14.85
CA HIS A 334 7.07 -2.15 -15.27
C HIS A 334 6.28 -1.16 -14.41
N HIS A 335 6.70 0.11 -14.46
CA HIS A 335 6.15 1.22 -13.70
C HIS A 335 5.59 2.29 -14.64
N PHE A 336 4.38 2.78 -14.37
CA PHE A 336 3.98 4.10 -14.87
C PHE A 336 4.55 5.20 -13.96
N PRO A 337 4.61 6.46 -14.42
CA PRO A 337 5.02 7.58 -13.57
C PRO A 337 4.23 7.75 -12.27
N ASP A 338 2.95 7.34 -12.26
CA ASP A 338 2.05 7.32 -11.08
C ASP A 338 1.83 5.91 -10.52
N GLY A 339 2.71 4.95 -10.84
CA GLY A 339 2.53 3.55 -10.48
C GLY A 339 1.25 2.96 -11.08
N ASN A 340 0.55 2.11 -10.34
CA ASN A 340 -0.66 1.47 -10.89
C ASN A 340 -1.89 2.38 -10.94
N ALA A 341 -1.76 3.67 -10.56
CA ALA A 341 -2.86 4.63 -10.69
C ALA A 341 -3.27 4.84 -12.16
N SER A 342 -2.33 4.70 -13.11
CA SER A 342 -2.64 4.68 -14.54
C SER A 342 -3.59 3.54 -14.92
N ILE A 343 -3.48 2.34 -14.34
CA ILE A 343 -4.45 1.25 -14.57
C ILE A 343 -5.85 1.64 -14.10
N ALA A 344 -5.98 2.23 -12.91
CA ALA A 344 -7.26 2.72 -12.40
C ALA A 344 -7.85 3.83 -13.29
N ARG A 345 -7.01 4.76 -13.76
CA ARG A 345 -7.40 5.84 -14.68
C ARG A 345 -7.84 5.30 -16.04
N LEU A 346 -7.15 4.30 -16.58
CA LEU A 346 -7.54 3.60 -17.83
C LEU A 346 -8.91 2.93 -17.68
N LEU A 347 -9.12 2.20 -16.58
CA LEU A 347 -10.43 1.59 -16.27
C LEU A 347 -11.54 2.64 -16.19
N VAL A 348 -11.32 3.74 -15.48
CA VAL A 348 -12.32 4.83 -15.35
C VAL A 348 -12.60 5.48 -16.71
N ARG A 349 -11.57 5.73 -17.54
CA ARG A 349 -11.76 6.29 -18.89
C ARG A 349 -12.48 5.30 -19.81
N ALA A 350 -12.21 4.00 -19.72
CA ALA A 350 -12.92 2.98 -20.48
C ALA A 350 -14.40 2.88 -20.09
N LEU A 351 -14.70 3.03 -18.80
CA LEU A 351 -16.06 2.99 -18.26
C LEU A 351 -16.84 4.29 -18.49
N ILE A 352 -16.17 5.44 -18.41
CA ILE A 352 -16.74 6.79 -18.51
C ILE A 352 -15.86 7.65 -19.45
N PRO A 353 -15.93 7.48 -20.78
CA PRO A 353 -15.01 8.15 -21.71
C PRO A 353 -14.99 9.68 -21.62
N GLY A 354 -16.08 10.30 -21.17
CA GLY A 354 -16.17 11.75 -21.02
C GLY A 354 -15.29 12.36 -19.93
N VAL A 355 -14.64 11.56 -19.07
CA VAL A 355 -13.79 12.06 -17.97
C VAL A 355 -12.48 12.67 -18.45
N ALA A 356 -11.93 12.23 -19.58
CA ALA A 356 -10.67 12.72 -20.12
C ALA A 356 -10.61 12.49 -21.63
N ALA A 357 -9.94 13.38 -22.34
CA ALA A 357 -9.65 13.20 -23.76
C ALA A 357 -8.60 12.09 -23.97
N GLY A 358 -8.43 11.69 -25.24
CA GLY A 358 -7.47 10.67 -25.62
C GLY A 358 -7.98 9.24 -25.43
N ASN A 359 -7.21 8.29 -25.93
CA ASN A 359 -7.53 6.86 -25.91
C ASN A 359 -6.29 5.96 -25.85
N THR A 360 -5.08 6.51 -25.68
CA THR A 360 -3.84 5.73 -25.56
C THR A 360 -3.27 5.79 -24.15
N VAL A 361 -2.33 4.90 -23.84
CA VAL A 361 -1.60 4.98 -22.58
C VAL A 361 -0.80 6.28 -22.48
N ASP A 362 -0.12 6.68 -23.57
CA ASP A 362 0.72 7.89 -23.60
C ASP A 362 -0.06 9.18 -23.30
N ASP A 363 -1.25 9.34 -23.89
CA ASP A 363 -2.07 10.55 -23.66
C ASP A 363 -2.71 10.56 -22.26
N LEU A 364 -2.87 9.39 -21.62
CA LEU A 364 -3.45 9.26 -20.28
C LEU A 364 -2.54 9.88 -19.22
N ILE A 365 -1.23 9.72 -19.35
CA ILE A 365 -0.26 10.09 -18.30
C ILE A 365 -0.36 11.56 -17.93
N THR A 366 -0.52 12.44 -18.93
CA THR A 366 -0.64 13.90 -18.76
C THR A 366 -2.07 14.40 -18.81
N ALA A 367 -3.05 13.55 -19.15
CA ALA A 367 -4.46 13.94 -19.17
C ALA A 367 -4.96 14.41 -17.80
N ARG A 368 -5.69 15.52 -17.78
CA ARG A 368 -6.40 15.96 -16.58
C ARG A 368 -7.83 15.43 -16.60
N PHE A 369 -8.19 14.61 -15.61
CA PHE A 369 -9.52 14.05 -15.48
C PHE A 369 -10.52 15.10 -14.95
N ASP A 370 -11.67 15.22 -15.60
CA ASP A 370 -12.83 16.00 -15.14
C ASP A 370 -13.68 15.15 -14.20
N TYR A 371 -13.43 15.30 -12.90
CA TYR A 371 -14.15 14.58 -11.84
C TYR A 371 -15.65 14.90 -11.82
N SER A 372 -16.09 16.02 -12.41
CA SER A 372 -17.52 16.33 -12.50
C SER A 372 -18.26 15.30 -13.35
N LYS A 373 -17.57 14.60 -14.26
CA LYS A 373 -18.15 13.60 -15.16
C LYS A 373 -18.36 12.22 -14.53
N LEU A 374 -17.80 11.96 -13.36
CA LEU A 374 -17.81 10.63 -12.72
C LEU A 374 -19.22 10.17 -12.31
N ASP A 375 -20.11 11.08 -11.91
CA ASP A 375 -21.43 10.75 -11.34
C ASP A 375 -22.54 11.58 -12.00
N GLN A 376 -22.66 11.47 -13.33
CA GLN A 376 -23.71 12.14 -14.11
C GLN A 376 -25.01 11.32 -14.09
N ALA A 377 -26.16 11.98 -13.96
CA ALA A 377 -27.46 11.32 -13.78
C ALA A 377 -27.80 10.30 -14.88
N ASP A 378 -27.53 10.66 -16.14
CA ASP A 378 -27.86 9.84 -17.32
C ASP A 378 -26.70 8.91 -17.75
N ALA A 379 -25.59 8.89 -17.01
CA ALA A 379 -24.46 8.03 -17.35
C ALA A 379 -24.78 6.55 -17.04
N PRO A 380 -24.43 5.62 -17.96
CA PRO A 380 -24.64 4.19 -17.74
C PRO A 380 -23.72 3.63 -16.65
N VAL A 381 -22.52 4.19 -16.49
CA VAL A 381 -21.60 3.84 -15.40
C VAL A 381 -21.30 5.11 -14.61
N LYS A 382 -21.36 5.00 -13.28
CA LYS A 382 -21.09 6.09 -12.35
C LYS A 382 -20.06 5.67 -11.31
N VAL A 383 -19.13 6.56 -11.01
CA VAL A 383 -18.21 6.46 -9.86
C VAL A 383 -18.56 7.58 -8.90
N ARG A 384 -19.14 7.21 -7.77
CA ARG A 384 -19.58 8.15 -6.73
C ARG A 384 -18.63 8.10 -5.55
N LEU A 385 -17.84 9.16 -5.43
CA LEU A 385 -16.83 9.36 -4.40
C LEU A 385 -17.43 10.00 -3.14
N ASN A 386 -16.74 9.89 -2.01
CA ASN A 386 -17.18 10.36 -0.69
C ASN A 386 -18.53 9.73 -0.26
N SER A 387 -18.71 8.46 -0.60
CA SER A 387 -19.93 7.68 -0.39
C SER A 387 -19.63 6.36 0.31
N THR A 388 -19.74 6.35 1.64
CA THR A 388 -19.41 5.18 2.46
C THR A 388 -20.64 4.28 2.61
N VAL A 389 -20.58 3.06 2.10
CA VAL A 389 -21.65 2.07 2.30
C VAL A 389 -21.66 1.61 3.77
N VAL A 390 -22.84 1.65 4.39
CA VAL A 390 -23.06 1.31 5.80
C VAL A 390 -23.99 0.11 5.98
N LYS A 391 -24.71 -0.29 4.93
CA LYS A 391 -25.56 -1.50 4.96
C LYS A 391 -25.73 -2.07 3.56
N VAL A 392 -25.69 -3.40 3.45
CA VAL A 392 -26.04 -4.17 2.25
C VAL A 392 -26.90 -5.35 2.69
N ALA A 393 -28.07 -5.50 2.06
CA ALA A 393 -29.01 -6.57 2.39
C ALA A 393 -29.87 -6.93 1.18
N HIS A 394 -30.31 -8.19 1.11
CA HIS A 394 -31.27 -8.63 0.10
C HIS A 394 -32.64 -7.95 0.28
N ASP A 395 -33.36 -7.76 -0.82
CA ASP A 395 -34.76 -7.33 -0.81
C ASP A 395 -35.67 -8.53 -0.48
N GLY A 396 -35.71 -8.90 0.80
CA GLY A 396 -36.38 -10.11 1.31
C GLY A 396 -35.41 -11.26 1.59
N PRO A 397 -35.89 -12.51 1.77
CA PRO A 397 -35.03 -13.67 2.03
C PRO A 397 -34.03 -13.91 0.89
N PHE A 398 -32.75 -14.10 1.21
CA PHE A 398 -31.69 -14.14 0.21
C PHE A 398 -31.87 -15.23 -0.86
N GLN A 399 -32.50 -16.36 -0.52
CA GLN A 399 -32.72 -17.48 -1.45
C GLN A 399 -33.71 -17.15 -2.58
N SER A 400 -34.62 -16.20 -2.37
CA SER A 400 -35.67 -15.83 -3.33
C SER A 400 -35.62 -14.37 -3.77
N ALA A 401 -34.74 -13.57 -3.16
CA ALA A 401 -34.56 -12.16 -3.46
C ALA A 401 -34.18 -11.96 -4.94
N ARG A 402 -34.79 -10.94 -5.55
CA ARG A 402 -34.52 -10.51 -6.93
C ARG A 402 -33.68 -9.25 -7.01
N ALA A 403 -33.38 -8.65 -5.86
CA ALA A 403 -32.62 -7.43 -5.75
C ALA A 403 -31.89 -7.37 -4.39
N VAL A 404 -30.91 -6.48 -4.32
CA VAL A 404 -30.16 -6.10 -3.13
C VAL A 404 -30.33 -4.61 -2.93
N HIS A 405 -30.37 -4.16 -1.68
CA HIS A 405 -30.30 -2.76 -1.30
C HIS A 405 -28.93 -2.45 -0.72
N ALA A 406 -28.33 -1.34 -1.16
CA ALA A 406 -27.16 -0.76 -0.51
C ALA A 406 -27.54 0.61 0.07
N VAL A 407 -27.24 0.82 1.36
CA VAL A 407 -27.39 2.11 2.04
C VAL A 407 -26.01 2.71 2.23
N TYR A 408 -25.85 3.97 1.86
CA TYR A 408 -24.58 4.67 1.96
C TYR A 408 -24.75 6.08 2.52
N MET A 409 -23.68 6.57 3.15
CA MET A 409 -23.58 7.93 3.68
C MET A 409 -22.85 8.82 2.68
N LYS A 410 -23.40 10.01 2.40
CA LYS A 410 -22.73 11.07 1.65
C LYS A 410 -22.91 12.39 2.40
N GLY A 411 -21.82 12.89 2.97
CA GLY A 411 -21.92 13.88 4.05
C GLY A 411 -22.71 13.30 5.22
N ASP A 412 -23.64 14.07 5.77
CA ASP A 412 -24.47 13.66 6.92
C ASP A 412 -25.79 12.97 6.53
N LYS A 413 -25.98 12.66 5.23
CA LYS A 413 -27.23 12.07 4.71
C LYS A 413 -27.05 10.61 4.30
N ALA A 414 -28.09 9.82 4.57
CA ALA A 414 -28.18 8.43 4.18
C ALA A 414 -29.03 8.27 2.91
N TYR A 415 -28.53 7.48 1.96
CA TYR A 415 -29.19 7.18 0.70
C TYR A 415 -29.30 5.67 0.51
N ARG A 416 -30.35 5.21 -0.16
CA ARG A 416 -30.54 3.80 -0.53
C ARG A 416 -30.63 3.66 -2.04
N VAL A 417 -29.87 2.72 -2.58
CA VAL A 417 -29.94 2.28 -3.98
C VAL A 417 -30.39 0.83 -4.05
N LYS A 418 -31.18 0.50 -5.06
CA LYS A 418 -31.60 -0.87 -5.37
C LYS A 418 -30.79 -1.40 -6.53
N THR A 419 -30.37 -2.66 -6.48
CA THR A 419 -29.56 -3.29 -7.53
C THR A 419 -29.95 -4.74 -7.78
N ARG A 420 -29.71 -5.25 -8.99
CA ARG A 420 -29.84 -6.68 -9.31
C ARG A 420 -28.70 -7.49 -8.72
N HIS A 421 -27.46 -6.98 -8.83
CA HIS A 421 -26.26 -7.61 -8.29
C HIS A 421 -25.45 -6.62 -7.45
N CYS A 422 -24.77 -7.14 -6.43
CA CYS A 422 -23.85 -6.35 -5.62
C CYS A 422 -22.49 -7.04 -5.56
N ILE A 423 -21.42 -6.30 -5.84
CA ILE A 423 -20.05 -6.76 -5.59
C ILE A 423 -19.49 -5.94 -4.42
N LEU A 424 -19.11 -6.62 -3.35
CA LEU A 424 -18.40 -6.01 -2.23
C LEU A 424 -16.91 -6.05 -2.52
N ALA A 425 -16.39 -4.97 -3.12
CA ALA A 425 -14.98 -4.74 -3.46
C ALA A 425 -14.21 -3.95 -2.37
N CYS A 426 -14.73 -3.95 -1.14
CA CYS A 426 -14.19 -3.24 0.03
C CYS A 426 -13.56 -4.24 1.00
N TYR A 427 -12.83 -3.77 2.02
CA TYR A 427 -12.07 -4.65 2.93
C TYR A 427 -12.92 -5.77 3.53
N ASN A 428 -12.40 -7.01 3.54
CA ASN A 428 -13.13 -8.17 4.07
C ASN A 428 -13.53 -7.94 5.53
N SER A 429 -12.68 -7.31 6.34
CA SER A 429 -12.97 -6.98 7.74
C SER A 429 -14.19 -6.05 7.93
N MET A 430 -14.59 -5.27 6.91
CA MET A 430 -15.74 -4.36 6.99
C MET A 430 -17.06 -5.06 6.61
N ILE A 431 -16.99 -6.05 5.73
CA ILE A 431 -18.16 -6.72 5.13
C ILE A 431 -19.13 -7.28 6.18
N PRO A 432 -18.69 -7.98 7.25
CA PRO A 432 -19.58 -8.49 8.29
C PRO A 432 -20.42 -7.42 8.99
N HIS A 433 -19.93 -6.17 9.03
CA HIS A 433 -20.63 -5.08 9.70
C HIS A 433 -21.69 -4.43 8.81
N ILE A 434 -21.46 -4.38 7.49
CA ILE A 434 -22.41 -3.82 6.52
C ILE A 434 -23.40 -4.88 5.99
N CYS A 435 -23.01 -6.16 5.91
CA CYS A 435 -23.85 -7.25 5.43
C CYS A 435 -24.08 -8.29 6.54
N LYS A 436 -25.05 -7.99 7.42
CA LYS A 436 -25.36 -8.82 8.60
C LYS A 436 -26.04 -10.15 8.28
N GLU A 437 -26.48 -10.34 7.04
CA GLU A 437 -27.14 -11.57 6.57
C GLU A 437 -26.16 -12.72 6.32
N LEU A 438 -24.86 -12.42 6.21
CA LEU A 438 -23.83 -13.43 5.93
C LEU A 438 -23.78 -14.50 7.03
N PRO A 439 -23.54 -15.79 6.67
CA PRO A 439 -23.34 -16.87 7.63
C PRO A 439 -22.19 -16.58 8.60
N GLU A 440 -22.31 -17.06 9.83
CA GLU A 440 -21.32 -16.82 10.90
C GLU A 440 -19.91 -17.24 10.53
N GLN A 441 -19.75 -18.46 10.01
CA GLN A 441 -18.44 -18.98 9.58
C GLN A 441 -17.78 -18.10 8.50
N GLN A 442 -18.57 -17.53 7.59
CA GLN A 442 -18.06 -16.63 6.57
C GLN A 442 -17.60 -15.30 7.18
N ARG A 443 -18.36 -14.75 8.14
CA ARG A 443 -17.98 -13.51 8.85
C ARG A 443 -16.72 -13.70 9.69
N GLU A 444 -16.59 -14.83 10.37
CA GLU A 444 -15.39 -15.18 11.14
C GLU A 444 -14.16 -15.30 10.25
N ALA A 445 -14.28 -15.95 9.08
CA ALA A 445 -13.21 -16.05 8.11
C ALA A 445 -12.80 -14.66 7.55
N MET A 446 -13.77 -13.79 7.27
CA MET A 446 -13.50 -12.40 6.85
C MET A 446 -12.75 -11.58 7.92
N ALA A 447 -13.03 -11.82 9.21
CA ALA A 447 -12.41 -11.10 10.31
C ALA A 447 -10.91 -11.44 10.50
N GLN A 448 -10.45 -12.57 9.96
CA GLN A 448 -9.03 -12.96 9.99
C GLN A 448 -8.16 -12.11 9.04
N GLN A 449 -8.74 -11.38 8.08
CA GLN A 449 -7.99 -10.47 7.22
C GLN A 449 -7.68 -9.14 7.94
N VAL A 450 -6.76 -9.20 8.91
CA VAL A 450 -6.23 -8.02 9.61
C VAL A 450 -5.09 -7.42 8.79
N LYS A 451 -5.46 -6.50 7.89
CA LYS A 451 -4.54 -5.84 6.95
C LYS A 451 -3.36 -5.15 7.63
N GLN A 452 -2.16 -5.33 7.06
CA GLN A 452 -0.92 -4.65 7.44
C GLN A 452 -1.05 -3.14 7.16
N PRO A 453 -0.84 -2.26 8.15
CA PRO A 453 -0.82 -0.82 7.93
C PRO A 453 0.47 -0.36 7.26
N LEU A 454 0.38 0.69 6.43
CA LEU A 454 1.53 1.25 5.72
C LEU A 454 1.36 2.76 5.46
N LEU A 455 2.48 3.44 5.22
CA LEU A 455 2.56 4.87 4.93
C LEU A 455 3.43 5.11 3.69
N TYR A 456 2.86 5.74 2.67
CA TYR A 456 3.56 6.13 1.45
C TYR A 456 3.62 7.64 1.37
N THR A 457 4.81 8.21 1.43
CA THR A 457 5.00 9.65 1.46
C THR A 457 5.74 10.12 0.23
N SER A 458 5.09 10.94 -0.59
CA SER A 458 5.75 11.63 -1.70
C SER A 458 6.22 13.01 -1.25
N VAL A 459 7.51 13.28 -1.40
CA VAL A 459 8.13 14.59 -1.13
C VAL A 459 8.63 15.16 -2.44
N ALA A 460 8.16 16.36 -2.80
CA ALA A 460 8.64 17.09 -3.97
C ALA A 460 9.81 18.00 -3.58
N PHE A 461 10.88 17.93 -4.37
CA PHE A 461 12.09 18.73 -4.21
C PHE A 461 12.24 19.70 -5.38
N LYS A 462 12.85 20.85 -5.12
CA LYS A 462 13.19 21.83 -6.17
C LYS A 462 14.33 21.36 -7.09
N ASN A 463 15.18 20.48 -6.58
CA ASN A 463 16.34 19.91 -7.27
C ASN A 463 16.78 18.62 -6.53
N TRP A 464 17.69 17.84 -7.09
CA TRP A 464 18.27 16.66 -6.42
C TRP A 464 19.79 16.68 -6.31
N ARG A 465 20.38 17.88 -6.24
CA ARG A 465 21.83 18.07 -6.09
C ARG A 465 22.39 17.38 -4.84
N ALA A 466 21.68 17.41 -3.71
CA ALA A 466 22.15 16.78 -2.49
C ALA A 466 22.31 15.25 -2.62
N TRP A 467 21.36 14.60 -3.30
CA TRP A 467 21.42 13.18 -3.63
C TRP A 467 22.64 12.86 -4.50
N LYS A 468 22.85 13.68 -5.55
CA LYS A 468 24.02 13.57 -6.43
C LYS A 468 25.34 13.77 -5.68
N ASN A 469 25.43 14.76 -4.81
CA ASN A 469 26.63 15.08 -4.04
C ASN A 469 26.99 13.94 -3.07
N LEU A 470 26.00 13.21 -2.56
CA LEU A 470 26.18 12.03 -1.72
C LEU A 470 26.37 10.74 -2.52
N GLY A 471 26.15 10.76 -3.83
CA GLY A 471 26.24 9.58 -4.69
C GLY A 471 25.17 8.52 -4.40
N ILE A 472 23.96 8.95 -4.01
CA ILE A 472 22.84 8.06 -3.66
C ILE A 472 21.57 8.38 -4.44
N TYR A 473 20.77 7.36 -4.76
CA TYR A 473 19.39 7.54 -5.24
C TYR A 473 18.35 7.03 -4.23
N GLY A 474 18.77 6.31 -3.20
CA GLY A 474 17.90 5.82 -2.13
C GLY A 474 18.70 5.30 -0.94
N ALA A 475 18.03 5.13 0.19
CA ALA A 475 18.61 4.58 1.40
C ALA A 475 17.58 3.82 2.25
N TYR A 476 18.04 2.75 2.89
CA TYR A 476 17.39 2.21 4.09
C TYR A 476 17.80 3.05 5.30
N VAL A 477 16.86 3.30 6.21
CA VAL A 477 17.07 4.17 7.38
C VAL A 477 16.62 3.42 8.65
N PRO A 478 17.42 2.46 9.13
CA PRO A 478 17.01 1.54 10.18
C PRO A 478 16.62 2.28 11.47
N GLY A 479 15.43 1.97 11.98
CA GLY A 479 14.84 2.58 13.18
C GLY A 479 14.45 4.06 13.03
N ALA A 480 14.38 4.61 11.81
CA ALA A 480 13.74 5.90 11.56
C ALA A 480 12.24 5.76 11.30
N TYR A 481 11.51 6.88 11.33
CA TYR A 481 10.05 6.87 11.16
C TYR A 481 9.60 6.32 9.79
N HIS A 482 10.34 6.64 8.73
CA HIS A 482 10.25 5.94 7.44
C HIS A 482 11.48 5.05 7.29
N ASN A 483 11.30 3.76 7.12
CA ASN A 483 12.40 2.79 7.04
C ASN A 483 13.13 2.82 5.68
N THR A 484 12.50 3.40 4.65
CA THR A 484 13.07 3.53 3.30
C THR A 484 12.76 4.89 2.69
N VAL A 485 13.72 5.43 1.93
CA VAL A 485 13.58 6.67 1.18
C VAL A 485 14.33 6.57 -0.15
N ARG A 486 13.70 6.97 -1.26
CA ARG A 486 14.32 6.93 -2.60
C ARG A 486 13.75 7.96 -3.56
N LEU A 487 14.57 8.41 -4.51
CA LEU A 487 14.11 9.15 -5.67
C LEU A 487 13.06 8.33 -6.43
N ASN A 488 12.07 9.02 -7.01
CA ASN A 488 11.01 8.38 -7.76
C ASN A 488 11.57 7.67 -9.01
N PHE A 489 10.83 6.67 -9.49
CA PHE A 489 11.26 5.86 -10.64
C PHE A 489 11.48 6.71 -11.91
N PRO A 490 12.55 6.44 -12.68
CA PRO A 490 12.93 7.23 -13.85
C PRO A 490 12.12 6.83 -15.08
N VAL A 491 10.83 7.12 -15.06
CA VAL A 491 9.89 6.74 -16.12
C VAL A 491 9.49 7.94 -16.98
N SER A 492 9.77 7.88 -18.27
CA SER A 492 9.26 8.79 -19.30
C SER A 492 8.24 8.07 -20.16
N MET A 493 7.04 8.61 -20.29
CA MET A 493 5.96 8.00 -21.08
C MET A 493 5.03 9.08 -21.63
N GLY A 494 4.71 8.99 -22.92
CA GLY A 494 4.05 10.06 -23.66
C GLY A 494 4.79 11.39 -23.51
N ASP A 495 4.04 12.45 -23.17
CA ASP A 495 4.58 13.80 -22.96
C ASP A 495 5.23 14.00 -21.58
N TYR A 496 5.15 13.02 -20.67
CA TYR A 496 5.80 13.10 -19.36
C TYR A 496 7.25 12.65 -19.44
N GLN A 497 8.14 13.44 -18.85
CA GLN A 497 9.56 13.13 -18.75
C GLN A 497 10.00 13.14 -17.30
N PHE A 498 10.73 12.11 -16.88
CA PHE A 498 11.38 12.13 -15.56
C PHE A 498 12.52 13.16 -15.50
N ALA A 499 12.97 13.51 -14.30
CA ALA A 499 14.04 14.49 -14.10
C ALA A 499 15.41 13.93 -14.50
N GLN A 500 16.11 14.57 -15.44
CA GLN A 500 17.36 14.05 -16.01
C GLN A 500 18.63 14.64 -15.37
N SER A 501 18.55 15.88 -14.90
CA SER A 501 19.67 16.64 -14.33
C SER A 501 19.44 16.96 -12.85
N PRO A 502 20.49 16.97 -12.01
CA PRO A 502 20.41 17.35 -10.59
C PRO A 502 19.77 18.71 -10.32
N ASP A 503 19.76 19.61 -11.29
CA ASP A 503 19.15 20.94 -11.19
C ASP A 503 17.62 20.94 -11.34
N GLU A 504 17.03 19.83 -11.79
CA GLU A 504 15.60 19.72 -12.06
C GLU A 504 14.81 19.26 -10.84
N PRO A 505 13.56 19.73 -10.67
CA PRO A 505 12.70 19.25 -9.61
C PRO A 505 12.33 17.78 -9.79
N ILE A 506 12.21 17.05 -8.68
CA ILE A 506 11.93 15.61 -8.64
C ILE A 506 11.11 15.27 -7.40
N THR A 507 10.49 14.10 -7.36
CA THR A 507 9.89 13.52 -6.15
C THR A 507 10.78 12.42 -5.56
N ALA A 508 10.75 12.27 -4.24
CA ALA A 508 11.19 11.05 -3.56
C ALA A 508 9.99 10.40 -2.86
N THR A 509 9.99 9.08 -2.78
CA THR A 509 9.03 8.30 -1.99
C THR A 509 9.72 7.83 -0.71
N MET A 510 9.04 8.00 0.42
CA MET A 510 9.43 7.46 1.71
C MET A 510 8.37 6.43 2.16
N TYR A 511 8.83 5.27 2.62
CA TYR A 511 8.00 4.14 2.99
C TYR A 511 8.06 3.91 4.49
N ARG A 512 6.93 3.48 5.06
CA ARG A 512 6.86 2.87 6.39
C ARG A 512 5.89 1.71 6.28
N ASP A 513 6.39 0.51 6.33
CA ASP A 513 5.63 -0.74 6.20
C ASP A 513 5.79 -1.67 7.41
N ASP A 514 6.59 -1.25 8.41
CA ASP A 514 6.92 -1.97 9.64
C ASP A 514 6.51 -1.22 10.92
N PRO A 515 6.36 -1.94 12.04
CA PRO A 515 6.26 -1.31 13.35
C PRO A 515 7.58 -0.63 13.70
N TYR A 516 7.52 0.70 13.90
CA TYR A 516 8.66 1.53 14.34
C TYR A 516 9.31 1.00 15.65
N GLU A 517 8.50 0.36 16.49
CA GLU A 517 8.95 -0.39 17.67
C GLU A 517 8.42 -1.81 17.58
N HIS A 518 9.32 -2.79 17.48
CA HIS A 518 8.96 -4.20 17.60
C HIS A 518 8.31 -4.47 18.96
N ARG A 519 7.24 -5.27 18.96
CA ARG A 519 6.42 -5.53 20.15
C ARG A 519 6.46 -7.02 20.46
N GLU A 520 7.53 -7.43 21.14
CA GLU A 520 7.79 -8.82 21.52
C GLU A 520 6.57 -9.43 22.24
N GLY A 521 6.21 -10.65 21.85
CA GLY A 521 5.13 -11.42 22.46
C GLY A 521 3.72 -11.09 21.96
N LEU A 522 3.56 -10.20 20.97
CA LEU A 522 2.29 -9.96 20.28
C LEU A 522 2.19 -10.79 19.00
N THR A 523 1.01 -11.32 18.70
CA THR A 523 0.72 -11.94 17.41
C THR A 523 0.82 -10.92 16.26
N PRO A 524 1.09 -11.35 15.00
CA PRO A 524 1.07 -10.45 13.84
C PRO A 524 -0.19 -9.58 13.75
N HIS A 525 -1.36 -10.16 14.00
CA HIS A 525 -2.63 -9.44 14.04
C HIS A 525 -2.69 -8.34 15.12
N GLU A 526 -2.11 -8.57 16.29
CA GLU A 526 -2.04 -7.58 17.37
C GLU A 526 -1.06 -6.47 17.03
N GLN A 527 0.10 -6.80 16.44
CA GLN A 527 1.08 -5.83 15.96
C GLN A 527 0.49 -4.92 14.88
N PHE A 528 -0.23 -5.47 13.90
CA PHE A 528 -0.92 -4.69 12.87
C PHE A 528 -2.03 -3.80 13.43
N ARG A 529 -2.81 -4.26 14.42
CA ARG A 529 -3.82 -3.41 15.09
C ARG A 529 -3.18 -2.28 15.89
N ALA A 530 -2.06 -2.56 16.54
CA ALA A 530 -1.27 -1.57 17.26
C ALA A 530 -0.72 -0.48 16.32
N LEU A 531 -0.06 -0.89 15.23
CA LEU A 531 0.45 0.04 14.22
C LEU A 531 -0.68 0.83 13.56
N ARG A 532 -1.83 0.21 13.31
CA ARG A 532 -3.02 0.89 12.79
C ARG A 532 -3.47 2.02 13.71
N TYR A 533 -3.55 1.74 15.02
CA TYR A 533 -3.94 2.74 16.01
C TYR A 533 -2.95 3.90 16.05
N GLU A 534 -1.65 3.59 16.02
CA GLU A 534 -0.60 4.60 15.97
C GLU A 534 -0.77 5.48 14.72
N LEU A 535 -0.76 4.91 13.51
CA LEU A 535 -0.87 5.68 12.27
C LEU A 535 -2.15 6.53 12.21
N LEU A 536 -3.28 6.01 12.70
CA LEU A 536 -4.55 6.74 12.73
C LEU A 536 -4.54 7.89 13.74
N SER A 537 -3.79 7.76 14.84
CA SER A 537 -3.71 8.79 15.88
C SER A 537 -2.59 9.81 15.67
N THR A 538 -1.60 9.52 14.82
CA THR A 538 -0.52 10.45 14.49
C THR A 538 -1.02 11.60 13.60
N PRO A 539 -0.96 12.86 14.06
CA PRO A 539 -1.31 14.03 13.27
C PRO A 539 -0.33 14.27 12.11
N PHE A 540 -0.78 14.96 11.06
CA PHE A 540 0.06 15.23 9.89
C PHE A 540 1.32 16.03 10.25
N GLU A 541 1.22 16.99 11.16
CA GLU A 541 2.32 17.84 11.62
C GLU A 541 3.47 17.05 12.26
N ASP A 542 3.17 15.93 12.92
CA ASP A 542 4.17 15.04 13.50
C ASP A 542 4.83 14.20 12.40
N ILE A 543 4.04 13.70 11.45
CA ILE A 543 4.58 13.00 10.27
C ILE A 543 5.51 13.91 9.47
N GLU A 544 5.08 15.15 9.20
CA GLU A 544 5.84 16.15 8.47
C GLU A 544 7.16 16.49 9.17
N ARG A 545 7.13 16.62 10.50
CA ARG A 545 8.33 16.84 11.31
C ARG A 545 9.30 15.69 11.17
N SER A 546 8.82 14.44 11.25
CA SER A 546 9.65 13.25 11.04
C SER A 546 10.27 13.24 9.64
N ILE A 547 9.49 13.51 8.59
CA ILE A 547 9.97 13.61 7.20
C ILE A 547 11.10 14.62 7.08
N ARG A 548 10.88 15.85 7.54
CA ARG A 548 11.87 16.93 7.44
C ARG A 548 13.13 16.63 8.24
N THR A 549 12.98 16.06 9.43
CA THR A 549 14.10 15.70 10.31
C THR A 549 14.93 14.59 9.69
N GLN A 550 14.28 13.55 9.19
CA GLN A 550 14.93 12.41 8.56
C GLN A 550 15.64 12.80 7.26
N LEU A 551 14.99 13.57 6.38
CA LEU A 551 15.62 14.06 5.16
C LEU A 551 16.79 15.01 5.46
N GLN A 552 16.67 15.87 6.49
CA GLN A 552 17.78 16.73 6.90
C GLN A 552 18.97 15.93 7.43
N SER A 553 18.70 14.86 8.18
CA SER A 553 19.70 13.94 8.71
C SER A 553 20.42 13.19 7.58
N LEU A 554 19.68 12.68 6.60
CA LEU A 554 20.20 11.91 5.47
C LEU A 554 20.97 12.78 4.45
N LEU A 555 20.37 13.90 4.03
CA LEU A 555 20.83 14.66 2.86
C LEU A 555 21.65 15.90 3.22
N GLY A 556 21.72 16.27 4.50
CA GLY A 556 22.32 17.53 4.96
C GLY A 556 23.78 17.71 4.56
N ASP A 557 24.60 16.67 4.66
CA ASP A 557 26.01 16.69 4.25
C ASP A 557 26.18 16.83 2.72
N GLY A 558 25.14 16.52 1.95
CA GLY A 558 25.05 16.79 0.51
C GLY A 558 24.67 18.24 0.17
N GLY A 559 24.39 19.08 1.17
CA GLY A 559 23.96 20.48 1.01
C GLY A 559 22.44 20.68 1.00
N PHE A 560 21.65 19.69 1.45
CA PHE A 560 20.20 19.81 1.56
C PHE A 560 19.79 20.69 2.74
N ASP A 561 18.79 21.56 2.52
CA ASP A 561 18.09 22.31 3.55
C ASP A 561 16.59 21.96 3.50
N ALA A 562 16.09 21.30 4.55
CA ALA A 562 14.69 20.89 4.60
C ALA A 562 13.72 22.06 4.45
N ALA A 563 14.05 23.24 5.00
CA ALA A 563 13.19 24.41 4.93
C ALA A 563 13.12 24.97 3.50
N ASP A 564 14.23 24.99 2.77
CA ASP A 564 14.36 25.61 1.44
C ASP A 564 14.08 24.66 0.28
N ASP A 565 14.51 23.39 0.35
CA ASP A 565 14.52 22.48 -0.79
C ASP A 565 13.21 21.69 -0.99
N ILE A 566 12.41 21.51 0.07
CA ILE A 566 11.11 20.83 -0.01
C ILE A 566 10.06 21.79 -0.57
N ALA A 567 9.46 21.41 -1.69
CA ALA A 567 8.38 22.13 -2.35
C ALA A 567 6.97 21.61 -1.99
N GLY A 568 6.84 20.33 -1.64
CA GLY A 568 5.56 19.66 -1.44
C GLY A 568 5.69 18.38 -0.64
N ILE A 569 4.67 18.05 0.16
CA ILE A 569 4.58 16.77 0.88
C ILE A 569 3.14 16.24 0.74
N THR A 570 3.02 14.98 0.34
CA THR A 570 1.77 14.23 0.31
C THR A 570 1.97 12.91 1.03
N VAL A 571 1.19 12.66 2.09
CA VAL A 571 1.26 11.46 2.92
C VAL A 571 0.03 10.62 2.65
N ASN A 572 0.19 9.46 2.00
CA ASN A 572 -0.86 8.47 1.82
C ASN A 572 -0.80 7.47 2.98
N ARG A 573 -1.72 7.64 3.93
CA ARG A 573 -1.87 6.73 5.07
C ARG A 573 -2.76 5.57 4.66
N TRP A 574 -2.32 4.35 4.88
CA TRP A 574 -3.09 3.15 4.64
C TRP A 574 -3.15 2.32 5.91
N ALA A 575 -4.04 2.73 6.82
CA ALA A 575 -4.30 2.03 8.09
C ALA A 575 -4.80 0.58 7.89
N HIS A 576 -5.30 0.32 6.68
CA HIS A 576 -5.74 -0.98 6.16
C HIS A 576 -5.03 -1.22 4.83
N GLY A 577 -3.72 -1.46 4.90
CA GLY A 577 -2.82 -1.50 3.76
C GLY A 577 -2.88 -2.80 2.97
N TYR A 578 -1.85 -3.64 3.10
CA TYR A 578 -1.77 -4.91 2.39
C TYR A 578 -2.72 -5.96 2.96
N ALA A 579 -3.13 -6.90 2.13
CA ALA A 579 -3.83 -8.09 2.58
C ALA A 579 -2.95 -8.87 3.55
N TYR A 580 -3.55 -9.50 4.56
CA TYR A 580 -2.80 -10.30 5.52
C TYR A 580 -2.34 -11.59 4.86
N TRP A 581 -1.03 -11.82 4.86
CA TRP A 581 -0.42 -13.08 4.44
C TRP A 581 -0.36 -14.00 5.67
N PRO A 582 -1.05 -15.14 5.66
CA PRO A 582 -0.93 -16.12 6.73
C PRO A 582 0.54 -16.47 6.98
N SER A 583 0.89 -16.69 8.25
CA SER A 583 2.21 -17.11 8.69
C SER A 583 2.11 -18.47 9.38
N PRO A 584 2.98 -19.43 9.06
CA PRO A 584 2.95 -20.76 9.67
C PRO A 584 3.47 -20.73 11.12
N LEU A 585 4.07 -19.62 11.55
CA LEU A 585 4.51 -19.41 12.93
C LEU A 585 3.34 -19.05 13.86
N SER A 586 2.31 -18.39 13.33
CA SER A 586 1.22 -17.82 14.14
C SER A 586 -0.16 -18.34 13.80
N ASP A 587 -0.35 -18.95 12.62
CA ASP A 587 -1.66 -19.37 12.14
C ASP A 587 -1.77 -20.89 11.95
N GLU A 588 -2.91 -21.45 12.35
CA GLU A 588 -3.22 -22.88 12.19
C GLU A 588 -3.75 -23.19 10.79
N PHE A 589 -2.87 -23.56 9.86
CA PHE A 589 -3.26 -24.02 8.52
C PHE A 589 -2.45 -25.26 8.10
N PRO A 590 -2.88 -25.97 7.04
CA PRO A 590 -2.15 -27.12 6.57
C PRO A 590 -0.80 -26.69 6.02
N MET A 591 0.27 -27.32 6.50
CA MET A 591 1.62 -27.15 5.96
C MET A 591 1.77 -28.13 4.78
N ASP A 592 1.08 -27.84 3.67
CA ASP A 592 1.34 -28.52 2.40
C ASP A 592 2.75 -28.16 1.91
N GLU A 593 3.29 -28.98 0.99
CA GLU A 593 4.51 -28.66 0.25
C GLU A 593 4.24 -27.38 -0.58
N ASP A 594 5.15 -26.39 -0.53
CA ASP A 594 5.08 -25.10 -1.26
C ASP A 594 4.31 -23.94 -0.59
N PHE A 595 4.62 -23.65 0.68
CA PHE A 595 4.09 -22.47 1.38
C PHE A 595 4.48 -21.12 0.73
N ASP A 596 5.58 -21.06 -0.04
CA ASP A 596 6.09 -19.83 -0.67
C ASP A 596 5.38 -19.53 -2.00
N GLY A 597 4.06 -19.29 -1.95
CA GLY A 597 3.28 -18.71 -3.05
C GLY A 597 2.13 -19.56 -3.61
N ALA A 598 2.06 -20.87 -3.33
CA ALA A 598 1.04 -21.74 -3.91
C ALA A 598 -0.38 -21.53 -3.34
N TYR A 599 -0.51 -21.02 -2.11
CA TYR A 599 -1.82 -20.86 -1.47
C TYR A 599 -2.67 -19.71 -2.05
N TRP A 600 -2.06 -18.74 -2.73
CA TRP A 600 -2.78 -17.60 -3.34
C TRP A 600 -3.79 -18.03 -4.41
N TYR A 601 -3.51 -19.15 -5.06
CA TYR A 601 -4.32 -19.74 -6.12
C TYR A 601 -5.15 -20.94 -5.64
N SER A 602 -5.14 -21.21 -4.34
CA SER A 602 -5.89 -22.33 -3.78
C SER A 602 -7.39 -22.02 -3.70
N ASP A 603 -8.22 -22.99 -4.07
CA ASP A 603 -9.65 -23.01 -3.77
C ASP A 603 -9.97 -23.93 -2.57
N ASP A 604 -8.95 -24.26 -1.78
CA ASP A 604 -9.12 -25.12 -0.61
C ASP A 604 -9.78 -24.36 0.56
N GLU A 605 -10.94 -24.85 0.99
CA GLU A 605 -11.71 -24.24 2.08
C GLU A 605 -11.02 -24.32 3.45
N ARG A 606 -9.88 -25.02 3.59
CA ARG A 606 -8.99 -24.93 4.76
C ARG A 606 -8.45 -23.50 4.91
N TRP A 607 -8.33 -22.73 3.83
CA TRP A 607 -7.90 -21.35 3.86
C TRP A 607 -9.04 -20.37 4.21
N PRO A 608 -8.79 -19.37 5.09
CA PRO A 608 -9.83 -18.42 5.51
C PRO A 608 -10.34 -17.54 4.37
N HIS A 609 -9.46 -17.09 3.47
CA HIS A 609 -9.84 -16.20 2.37
C HIS A 609 -10.80 -16.91 1.39
N VAL A 610 -10.66 -18.22 1.17
CA VAL A 610 -11.58 -19.04 0.37
C VAL A 610 -12.96 -19.13 1.04
N ARG A 611 -13.01 -19.37 2.36
CA ARG A 611 -14.29 -19.37 3.10
C ARG A 611 -14.93 -17.98 3.12
N ALA A 612 -14.12 -16.93 3.25
CA ALA A 612 -14.56 -15.54 3.28
C ALA A 612 -15.17 -15.09 1.94
N ARG A 613 -14.57 -15.49 0.82
CA ARG A 613 -14.93 -14.96 -0.51
C ARG A 613 -16.15 -15.60 -1.16
N LYS A 614 -16.78 -16.60 -0.52
CA LYS A 614 -17.95 -17.31 -1.06
C LYS A 614 -19.08 -16.34 -1.43
N PRO A 615 -19.75 -16.51 -2.59
CA PRO A 615 -20.90 -15.70 -2.94
C PRO A 615 -22.07 -15.97 -1.99
N PHE A 616 -22.90 -14.96 -1.76
CA PHE A 616 -24.08 -15.04 -0.91
C PHE A 616 -25.30 -14.46 -1.64
N GLY A 617 -26.08 -15.35 -2.27
CA GLY A 617 -27.24 -14.96 -3.08
C GLY A 617 -26.83 -14.10 -4.28
N ARG A 618 -27.22 -12.82 -4.27
CA ARG A 618 -26.91 -11.84 -5.33
C ARG A 618 -25.72 -10.94 -4.99
N ILE A 619 -24.97 -11.31 -3.95
CA ILE A 619 -23.80 -10.60 -3.44
C ILE A 619 -22.56 -11.47 -3.70
N ALA A 620 -21.56 -10.92 -4.39
CA ALA A 620 -20.25 -11.54 -4.53
C ALA A 620 -19.18 -10.69 -3.81
N ILE A 621 -18.10 -11.34 -3.36
CA ILE A 621 -16.99 -10.69 -2.64
C ILE A 621 -15.81 -10.56 -3.59
N ALA A 622 -15.27 -9.35 -3.72
CA ALA A 622 -14.08 -9.04 -4.52
C ALA A 622 -13.12 -8.19 -3.68
N ASN A 623 -11.83 -8.22 -4.00
CA ASN A 623 -10.70 -7.38 -3.52
C ASN A 623 -9.44 -8.28 -3.41
N SER A 624 -8.32 -7.68 -3.03
CA SER A 624 -7.08 -8.39 -2.68
C SER A 624 -7.20 -9.35 -1.49
N ASP A 625 -8.06 -9.04 -0.51
CA ASP A 625 -8.25 -9.83 0.71
C ASP A 625 -8.91 -11.19 0.39
N ALA A 626 -9.68 -11.27 -0.70
CA ALA A 626 -10.27 -12.50 -1.21
C ALA A 626 -9.22 -13.48 -1.76
N ALA A 627 -8.02 -13.00 -2.10
CA ALA A 627 -6.87 -13.84 -2.44
C ALA A 627 -5.84 -13.95 -1.31
N ALA A 628 -6.06 -13.28 -0.17
CA ALA A 628 -5.04 -13.04 0.87
C ALA A 628 -3.71 -12.49 0.29
N ASN A 629 -3.79 -11.73 -0.81
CA ASN A 629 -2.62 -11.26 -1.56
C ASN A 629 -2.84 -9.81 -2.01
N ALA A 630 -1.90 -8.92 -1.69
CA ALA A 630 -2.00 -7.47 -1.92
C ALA A 630 -1.66 -7.04 -3.36
N MET A 631 -1.32 -7.98 -4.24
CA MET A 631 -0.80 -7.70 -5.57
C MET A 631 -1.90 -7.23 -6.55
N LEU A 632 -1.50 -6.45 -7.56
CA LEU A 632 -2.40 -5.88 -8.56
C LEU A 632 -3.19 -6.97 -9.31
N GLN A 633 -2.48 -8.01 -9.77
CA GLN A 633 -3.05 -9.12 -10.52
C GLN A 633 -4.12 -9.85 -9.71
N SER A 634 -3.88 -10.07 -8.41
CA SER A 634 -4.85 -10.72 -7.52
C SER A 634 -6.14 -9.89 -7.40
N ALA A 635 -6.04 -8.57 -7.29
CA ALA A 635 -7.22 -7.69 -7.27
C ALA A 635 -8.05 -7.78 -8.56
N ILE A 636 -7.41 -7.96 -9.72
CA ILE A 636 -8.06 -8.12 -11.03
C ILE A 636 -8.68 -9.51 -11.17
N GLU A 637 -7.96 -10.56 -10.78
CA GLU A 637 -8.43 -11.96 -10.81
C GLU A 637 -9.67 -12.15 -9.93
N GLU A 638 -9.64 -11.62 -8.71
CA GLU A 638 -10.76 -11.69 -7.77
C GLU A 638 -11.96 -10.87 -8.26
N ALA A 639 -11.73 -9.78 -9.01
CA ALA A 639 -12.80 -9.04 -9.66
C ALA A 639 -13.48 -9.87 -10.76
N HIS A 640 -12.69 -10.53 -11.61
CA HIS A 640 -13.20 -11.41 -12.66
C HIS A 640 -13.95 -12.62 -12.09
N ARG A 641 -13.41 -13.25 -11.04
CA ARG A 641 -14.05 -14.34 -10.29
C ARG A 641 -15.41 -13.91 -9.77
N ALA A 642 -15.46 -12.81 -9.01
CA ALA A 642 -16.70 -12.31 -8.41
C ALA A 642 -17.79 -12.02 -9.46
N VAL A 643 -17.43 -11.45 -10.62
CA VAL A 643 -18.38 -11.22 -11.73
C VAL A 643 -18.88 -12.54 -12.33
N THR A 644 -18.06 -13.59 -12.34
CA THR A 644 -18.42 -14.91 -12.90
C THR A 644 -19.28 -15.73 -11.96
N GLU A 645 -19.17 -15.51 -10.64
CA GLU A 645 -19.98 -16.17 -9.62
C GLU A 645 -21.39 -15.57 -9.47
N LEU A 646 -21.63 -14.37 -9.99
CA LEU A 646 -22.96 -13.76 -9.94
C LEU A 646 -23.98 -14.60 -10.71
N PRO A 647 -25.21 -14.75 -10.19
CA PRO A 647 -26.26 -15.47 -10.89
C PRO A 647 -26.68 -14.74 -12.17
N GLY A 648 -27.17 -15.52 -13.15
CA GLY A 648 -27.70 -15.01 -14.42
C GLY A 648 -29.00 -14.21 -14.31
#